data_AF-A0A1Q3PM12-F1
#
_entry.id   AF-A0A1Q3PM12-F1
#
_cell.length_a   1.000
_cell.length_b   1.000
_cell.length_c   1.000
_cell.angle_alpha   90.00
_cell.angle_beta   90.00
_cell.angle_gamma   90.00
#
_symmetry.space_group_name_H-M   'P 1'
#
loop_
_entity.id
_entity.type
_entity.pdbx_description
1 polymer ?
#
loop_
_entity_poly.entity_id
_entity_poly.type
_entity_poly.pdbx_seq_one_letter_code
_entity_poly.pdbx_strand_id
1 'polypeptide(L)'
;MAENPLPVPGAENPEKLTGLKQGPVQKVAAGIPAVMSALEKTVSEAGLQRGMKALFNLNQKGGFDCPSCAWPDPDDERSGIAEYCENGARAVAEEATAKKLTAEFFSQHSVQELGQLSDYEIGGKGRIAEPMFLPAGGTHYQPVTWEAAFDKIGNELNQLASPDEAVFYTSGRTSNEAAFLYQLFVREFGTNNLPDCSNMCHESSGTALGESLGIGKGSVTLNDFYQAEVIMILGQNPGTNHPRMLTALRKAKANGATIISINPLPETGLMGFNNPQTVAGVLGINPGLTDIFLQVKINGDMALLKAIELLLLEEEQKRPGSVFDQHFISQNTQGYTDFIQDLKQFDPAQLAAQAGVPFAQVKDVARVLAGKNKIIACWAMGLTQHKNAVDTIKEIVNLLLLKGSIGKPGAGTCPVRGHSNVQGDRTVGIFERPTAKLLDSIEKNFHFAPPREHGYDVVECIKAMHAGKAKVFFAMGGNFLSATPDTRFTAGALQKCRLTVHVSTKLNRSHLVHGQEALILPCLGRSDKDMRNGENRFVSCENSMSVVQLSRGVLEPVSSHLLSEPEIVCRLAKATLGTRSKVSWDKYIEDYDLIRTDIERTIPGFADYNERVRQPGGFYLPNCNRAGTFDTPSQKAHFHIAAPQMQHLNEGELMMMTIRSHDQFNTTVYGLNDRYRGIHNERRVILMNAKDMQERNLKNGDLVDLHNRYDGVERVAHKFVVVEYPIPEQCTATYFPETNVLVPITSVAEKSNTPTSKMVILTLTPHQGLE
;
A
#
# COMPACT_ATOMS: atom_id res chain seq x y z
N MET A 1 20.70 -23.45 10.06
CA MET A 1 19.77 -23.07 11.14
C MET A 1 20.00 -21.59 11.39
N ALA A 2 19.01 -20.74 11.11
CA ALA A 2 19.16 -19.30 11.36
C ALA A 2 19.03 -19.08 12.86
N GLU A 3 20.10 -18.61 13.52
CA GLU A 3 20.03 -18.15 14.91
C GLU A 3 19.03 -16.98 15.00
N ASN A 4 18.26 -16.93 16.08
CA ASN A 4 17.35 -15.81 16.34
C ASN A 4 18.22 -14.55 16.52
N PRO A 5 18.10 -13.51 15.67
CA PRO A 5 18.95 -12.34 15.78
C PRO A 5 18.78 -11.70 17.15
N LEU A 6 19.90 -11.27 17.76
CA LEU A 6 19.88 -10.54 19.03
C LEU A 6 18.94 -9.31 18.90
N PRO A 7 18.18 -8.96 19.95
CA PRO A 7 17.29 -7.80 19.91
C PRO A 7 18.07 -6.53 19.60
N VAL A 8 17.65 -5.81 18.55
CA VAL A 8 18.18 -4.48 18.25
C VAL A 8 17.41 -3.45 19.09
N PRO A 9 18.07 -2.73 20.01
CA PRO A 9 17.39 -1.76 20.86
C PRO A 9 16.64 -0.71 20.04
N GLY A 10 15.37 -0.45 20.38
CA GLY A 10 14.53 0.56 19.70
C GLY A 10 13.96 0.14 18.34
N ALA A 11 14.19 -1.11 17.89
CA ALA A 11 13.65 -1.59 16.62
C ALA A 11 12.13 -1.81 16.61
N GLU A 12 11.55 -2.10 17.76
CA GLU A 12 10.10 -2.29 17.91
C GLU A 12 9.46 -1.08 18.57
N ASN A 13 8.14 -0.93 18.38
CA ASN A 13 7.37 0.01 19.19
C ASN A 13 7.40 -0.42 20.67
N PRO A 14 7.48 0.53 21.62
CA PRO A 14 7.57 0.21 23.03
C PRO A 14 6.35 -0.60 23.49
N GLU A 15 6.58 -1.47 24.48
CA GLU A 15 5.55 -2.31 25.12
C GLU A 15 4.71 -1.53 26.16
N LYS A 16 4.86 -0.21 26.18
CA LYS A 16 4.12 0.67 27.09
C LYS A 16 2.67 0.77 26.62
N LEU A 17 1.76 0.24 27.44
CA LEU A 17 0.32 0.46 27.26
C LEU A 17 -0.01 1.94 27.48
N THR A 18 -0.90 2.46 26.66
CA THR A 18 -1.30 3.88 26.69
C THR A 18 -2.61 4.09 27.43
N GLY A 19 -3.30 3.01 27.82
CA GLY A 19 -4.50 3.04 28.64
C GLY A 19 -5.77 2.93 27.80
N LEU A 20 -6.10 1.70 27.42
CA LEU A 20 -7.28 1.36 26.61
C LEU A 20 -8.56 1.90 27.24
N LYS A 21 -9.34 2.60 26.43
CA LYS A 21 -10.75 2.90 26.71
C LYS A 21 -11.60 2.25 25.63
N GLN A 22 -12.44 1.30 26.03
CA GLN A 22 -13.34 0.62 25.12
C GLN A 22 -14.70 1.33 25.09
N GLY A 23 -15.12 1.71 23.89
CA GLY A 23 -16.44 2.23 23.60
C GLY A 23 -17.23 1.28 22.70
N PRO A 24 -18.49 1.60 22.38
CA PRO A 24 -19.26 0.82 21.42
C PRO A 24 -18.66 0.92 20.01
N VAL A 25 -18.72 -0.17 19.25
CA VAL A 25 -18.44 -0.17 17.80
C VAL A 25 -19.39 0.83 17.13
N GLN A 26 -18.82 1.75 16.35
CA GLN A 26 -19.63 2.78 15.70
C GLN A 26 -20.44 2.18 14.57
N LYS A 27 -21.68 2.67 14.43
CA LYS A 27 -22.61 2.22 13.38
C LYS A 27 -22.49 3.04 12.09
N VAL A 28 -21.71 4.12 12.10
CA VAL A 28 -21.62 5.08 11.00
C VAL A 28 -20.19 5.58 10.81
N ALA A 29 -19.72 5.60 9.57
CA ALA A 29 -18.49 6.29 9.17
C ALA A 29 -18.78 7.67 8.55
N ALA A 30 -17.83 8.60 8.75
CA ALA A 30 -17.85 9.99 8.32
C ALA A 30 -18.99 10.86 8.91
N GLY A 31 -18.84 12.19 8.88
CA GLY A 31 -19.79 13.16 9.44
C GLY A 31 -19.13 14.45 9.97
N ILE A 32 -19.92 15.36 10.55
CA ILE A 32 -19.44 16.63 11.14
C ILE A 32 -18.27 16.43 12.15
N PRO A 33 -18.29 15.41 13.04
CA PRO A 33 -17.17 15.17 13.96
C PRO A 33 -15.85 14.82 13.25
N ALA A 34 -15.91 14.14 12.10
CA ALA A 34 -14.73 13.83 11.29
C ALA A 34 -14.08 15.08 10.71
N VAL A 35 -14.89 16.05 10.25
CA VAL A 35 -14.43 17.33 9.72
C VAL A 35 -13.83 18.19 10.84
N MET A 36 -14.48 18.26 12.00
CA MET A 36 -13.97 19.02 13.15
C MET A 36 -12.62 18.47 13.65
N SER A 37 -12.49 17.15 13.79
CA SER A 37 -11.23 16.54 14.25
C SER A 37 -10.09 16.73 13.23
N ALA A 38 -10.39 16.65 11.92
CA ALA A 38 -9.44 16.96 10.87
C ALA A 38 -8.97 18.43 10.93
N LEU A 39 -9.90 19.36 11.15
CA LEU A 39 -9.61 20.78 11.25
C LEU A 39 -8.77 21.10 12.50
N GLU A 40 -9.17 20.61 13.67
CA GLU A 40 -8.43 20.76 14.93
C GLU A 40 -6.99 20.27 14.79
N LYS A 41 -6.80 19.07 14.24
CA LYS A 41 -5.46 18.52 14.02
C LYS A 41 -4.66 19.37 13.03
N THR A 42 -5.27 19.81 11.93
CA THR A 42 -4.62 20.67 10.93
C THR A 42 -4.15 21.99 11.55
N VAL A 43 -4.99 22.64 12.35
CA VAL A 43 -4.64 23.88 13.05
C VAL A 43 -3.52 23.62 14.07
N SER A 44 -3.57 22.50 14.80
CA SER A 44 -2.55 22.17 15.81
C SER A 44 -1.17 21.89 15.24
N GLU A 45 -1.09 21.30 14.03
CA GLU A 45 0.19 20.95 13.42
C GLU A 45 0.74 22.06 12.52
N ALA A 46 -0.09 22.64 11.66
CA ALA A 46 0.35 23.59 10.64
C ALA A 46 0.06 25.06 10.99
N GLY A 47 -0.80 25.33 11.97
CA GLY A 47 -1.41 26.65 12.18
C GLY A 47 -2.54 26.95 11.20
N LEU A 48 -3.43 27.88 11.55
CA LEU A 48 -4.67 28.14 10.80
C LEU A 48 -4.42 28.54 9.33
N GLN A 49 -3.57 29.53 9.07
CA GLN A 49 -3.37 30.06 7.72
C GLN A 49 -2.70 29.04 6.79
N ARG A 50 -1.60 28.42 7.23
CA ARG A 50 -0.85 27.42 6.44
C ARG A 50 -1.68 26.16 6.23
N GLY A 51 -2.34 25.68 7.30
CA GLY A 51 -3.18 24.49 7.25
C GLY A 51 -4.39 24.65 6.33
N MET A 52 -5.13 25.76 6.41
CA MET A 52 -6.26 26.01 5.53
C MET A 52 -5.83 26.17 4.07
N LYS A 53 -4.71 26.86 3.80
CA LYS A 53 -4.16 26.96 2.44
C LYS A 53 -3.85 25.58 1.85
N ALA A 54 -3.27 24.69 2.65
CA ALA A 54 -2.98 23.32 2.22
C ALA A 54 -4.27 22.55 1.90
N LEU A 55 -5.26 22.58 2.80
CA LEU A 55 -6.54 21.87 2.61
C LEU A 55 -7.33 22.38 1.40
N PHE A 56 -7.39 23.69 1.17
CA PHE A 56 -8.11 24.27 0.03
C PHE A 56 -7.49 23.94 -1.33
N ASN A 57 -6.21 23.54 -1.38
CA ASN A 57 -5.51 23.18 -2.61
C ASN A 57 -5.31 21.66 -2.77
N LEU A 58 -5.72 20.86 -1.79
CA LEU A 58 -5.58 19.40 -1.80
C LEU A 58 -6.56 18.76 -2.80
N ASN A 59 -6.02 17.96 -3.72
CA ASN A 59 -6.74 17.25 -4.79
C ASN A 59 -7.56 18.20 -5.72
N GLN A 60 -7.24 19.49 -5.73
CA GLN A 60 -7.89 20.46 -6.63
C GLN A 60 -7.16 20.53 -7.97
N LYS A 61 -7.89 20.91 -9.02
CA LYS A 61 -7.30 21.19 -10.35
C LYS A 61 -6.27 22.33 -10.21
N GLY A 62 -5.00 22.05 -10.49
CA GLY A 62 -3.89 23.00 -10.35
C GLY A 62 -3.29 23.11 -8.93
N GLY A 63 -3.81 22.35 -7.96
CA GLY A 63 -3.26 22.20 -6.63
C GLY A 63 -2.25 21.04 -6.54
N PHE A 64 -2.21 20.37 -5.39
CA PHE A 64 -1.35 19.21 -5.17
C PHE A 64 -2.15 17.96 -4.80
N ASP A 65 -1.65 16.81 -5.22
CA ASP A 65 -2.24 15.51 -4.92
C ASP A 65 -2.00 15.12 -3.46
N CYS A 66 -2.95 14.41 -2.88
CA CYS A 66 -2.79 13.82 -1.56
C CYS A 66 -1.51 12.98 -1.50
N PRO A 67 -0.58 13.25 -0.56
CA PRO A 67 0.68 12.51 -0.46
C PRO A 67 0.50 11.08 0.09
N SER A 68 -0.73 10.66 0.38
CA SER A 68 -1.03 9.37 1.00
C SER A 68 -1.74 8.39 0.07
N CYS A 69 -2.95 8.72 -0.41
CA CYS A 69 -3.87 7.75 -1.01
C CYS A 69 -3.93 7.86 -2.54
N ALA A 70 -3.89 6.74 -3.26
CA ALA A 70 -4.01 6.66 -4.72
C ALA A 70 -5.46 6.54 -5.25
N TRP A 71 -6.47 6.89 -4.46
CA TRP A 71 -7.84 6.94 -4.97
C TRP A 71 -7.98 8.10 -5.97
N PRO A 72 -8.59 7.90 -7.16
CA PRO A 72 -8.68 8.94 -8.18
C PRO A 72 -9.53 10.13 -7.73
N ASP A 73 -9.24 11.27 -8.35
CA ASP A 73 -10.11 12.43 -8.32
C ASP A 73 -11.21 12.32 -9.39
N PRO A 74 -12.42 12.87 -9.13
CA PRO A 74 -13.43 12.98 -10.16
C PRO A 74 -12.91 13.79 -11.36
N ASP A 75 -13.21 13.29 -12.57
CA ASP A 75 -12.88 13.96 -13.83
C ASP A 75 -13.74 15.22 -14.04
N ASP A 76 -14.98 15.16 -13.54
CA ASP A 76 -16.02 16.18 -13.60
C ASP A 76 -15.80 17.29 -12.55
N GLU A 77 -16.84 17.65 -11.80
CA GLU A 77 -16.75 18.65 -10.74
C GLU A 77 -16.08 18.05 -9.49
N ARG A 78 -14.94 18.63 -9.12
CA ARG A 78 -14.31 18.38 -7.81
C ARG A 78 -14.93 19.32 -6.79
N SER A 79 -15.13 18.84 -5.56
CA SER A 79 -15.68 19.68 -4.50
C SER A 79 -14.75 20.87 -4.23
N GLY A 80 -15.22 22.09 -4.49
CA GLY A 80 -14.46 23.32 -4.22
C GLY A 80 -14.28 23.63 -2.72
N ILE A 81 -14.93 22.89 -1.84
CA ILE A 81 -14.83 23.05 -0.38
C ILE A 81 -13.93 21.96 0.22
N ALA A 82 -14.09 20.69 -0.20
CA ALA A 82 -13.29 19.58 0.32
C ALA A 82 -13.31 18.34 -0.60
N GLU A 83 -12.27 18.17 -1.45
CA GLU A 83 -12.02 16.94 -2.21
C GLU A 83 -11.05 16.00 -1.49
N TYR A 84 -11.21 15.85 -0.17
CA TYR A 84 -10.34 15.03 0.66
C TYR A 84 -11.12 14.30 1.76
N CYS A 85 -10.55 13.19 2.23
CA CYS A 85 -11.07 12.50 3.40
C CYS A 85 -10.37 12.97 4.68
N GLU A 86 -10.90 12.60 5.84
CA GLU A 86 -10.29 12.89 7.14
C GLU A 86 -8.83 12.43 7.21
N ASN A 87 -8.52 11.21 6.76
CA ASN A 87 -7.14 10.72 6.72
C ASN A 87 -6.25 11.49 5.73
N GLY A 88 -6.82 12.01 4.64
CA GLY A 88 -6.12 12.91 3.72
C GLY A 88 -5.79 14.26 4.37
N ALA A 89 -6.74 14.82 5.12
CA ALA A 89 -6.51 16.04 5.90
C ALA A 89 -5.46 15.82 7.00
N ARG A 90 -5.50 14.69 7.71
CA ARG A 90 -4.46 14.32 8.72
C ARG A 90 -3.08 14.15 8.09
N ALA A 91 -3.00 13.51 6.92
CA ALA A 91 -1.76 13.38 6.17
C ALA A 91 -1.17 14.73 5.79
N VAL A 92 -2.01 15.63 5.27
CA VAL A 92 -1.58 16.98 4.89
C VAL A 92 -1.26 17.80 6.13
N ALA A 93 -2.01 17.72 7.22
CA ALA A 93 -1.67 18.36 8.48
C ALA A 93 -0.28 17.95 8.97
N GLU A 94 0.03 16.66 8.84
CA GLU A 94 1.29 16.11 9.26
C GLU A 94 2.47 16.56 8.38
N GLU A 95 2.29 16.64 7.05
CA GLU A 95 3.29 17.15 6.11
C GLU A 95 3.42 18.68 6.15
N ALA A 96 2.31 19.39 6.34
CA ALA A 96 2.24 20.84 6.40
C ALA A 96 2.62 21.40 7.78
N THR A 97 2.99 20.55 8.75
CA THR A 97 3.38 20.97 10.09
C THR A 97 4.42 22.10 10.06
N ALA A 98 4.30 23.06 10.97
CA ALA A 98 5.28 24.12 11.13
C ALA A 98 6.45 23.71 12.06
N LYS A 99 6.30 22.58 12.77
CA LYS A 99 7.35 22.02 13.62
C LYS A 99 8.51 21.53 12.75
N LYS A 100 9.73 21.89 13.14
CA LYS A 100 10.95 21.55 12.41
C LYS A 100 12.01 20.99 13.34
N LEU A 101 12.80 20.06 12.84
CA LEU A 101 13.92 19.40 13.50
C LEU A 101 15.21 19.93 12.87
N THR A 102 15.93 20.75 13.62
CA THR A 102 17.21 21.35 13.23
C THR A 102 18.38 20.55 13.82
N ALA A 103 19.61 20.93 13.47
CA ALA A 103 20.83 20.39 14.07
C ALA A 103 20.80 20.47 15.61
N GLU A 104 20.22 21.51 16.19
CA GLU A 104 20.06 21.67 17.64
C GLU A 104 19.24 20.52 18.25
N PHE A 105 18.11 20.17 17.65
CA PHE A 105 17.28 19.03 18.09
C PHE A 105 18.09 17.73 18.13
N PHE A 106 18.83 17.45 17.05
CA PHE A 106 19.62 16.23 16.95
C PHE A 106 20.86 16.22 17.86
N SER A 107 21.38 17.39 18.25
CA SER A 107 22.46 17.50 19.23
C SER A 107 22.00 17.24 20.68
N GLN A 108 20.71 17.43 20.96
CA GLN A 108 20.11 17.27 22.29
C GLN A 108 19.46 15.90 22.50
N HIS A 109 19.26 15.13 21.43
CA HIS A 109 18.56 13.86 21.46
C HIS A 109 19.38 12.78 20.77
N SER A 110 19.83 11.81 21.56
CA SER A 110 20.54 10.65 21.04
C SER A 110 19.60 9.74 20.25
N VAL A 111 20.17 8.96 19.33
CA VAL A 111 19.45 7.92 18.59
C VAL A 111 18.78 6.92 19.54
N GLN A 112 19.47 6.55 20.62
CA GLN A 112 18.97 5.61 21.62
C GLN A 112 17.73 6.14 22.36
N GLU A 113 17.75 7.40 22.80
CA GLU A 113 16.61 8.04 23.47
C GLU A 113 15.41 8.15 22.54
N LEU A 114 15.63 8.58 21.29
CA LEU A 114 14.57 8.65 20.28
C LEU A 114 14.00 7.26 19.98
N GLY A 115 14.83 6.21 20.03
CA GLY A 115 14.42 4.82 19.79
C GLY A 115 13.43 4.27 20.83
N GLN A 116 13.37 4.88 22.03
CA GLN A 116 12.39 4.51 23.08
C GLN A 116 10.99 5.06 22.83
N LEU A 117 10.85 6.00 21.89
CA LEU A 117 9.57 6.62 21.55
C LEU A 117 8.75 5.68 20.66
N SER A 118 7.42 5.76 20.76
CA SER A 118 6.50 5.12 19.82
C SER A 118 6.56 5.78 18.44
N ASP A 119 6.12 5.06 17.40
CA ASP A 119 6.03 5.60 16.03
C ASP A 119 5.10 6.84 15.97
N TYR A 120 4.09 6.89 16.84
CA TYR A 120 3.23 8.06 17.04
C TYR A 120 4.02 9.27 17.55
N GLU A 121 4.84 9.08 18.59
CA GLU A 121 5.65 10.15 19.19
C GLU A 121 6.78 10.62 18.26
N ILE A 122 7.44 9.68 17.56
CA ILE A 122 8.49 9.98 16.56
C ILE A 122 7.90 10.83 15.44
N GLY A 123 6.77 10.40 14.87
CA GLY A 123 6.07 11.16 13.84
C GLY A 123 5.65 12.54 14.34
N GLY A 124 5.24 12.68 15.60
CA GLY A 124 4.82 13.95 16.19
C GLY A 124 5.90 15.03 16.36
N LYS A 125 7.20 14.71 16.17
CA LYS A 125 8.32 15.64 16.41
C LYS A 125 8.39 16.80 15.42
N GLY A 126 8.04 16.57 14.16
CA GLY A 126 8.07 17.60 13.10
C GLY A 126 8.84 17.17 11.85
N ARG A 127 9.14 18.12 10.98
CA ARG A 127 9.87 17.90 9.73
C ARG A 127 11.37 18.07 9.88
N ILE A 128 12.15 17.21 9.21
CA ILE A 128 13.61 17.36 9.18
C ILE A 128 13.94 18.59 8.33
N ALA A 129 14.75 19.51 8.88
CA ALA A 129 14.97 20.83 8.30
C ALA A 129 16.29 20.98 7.53
N GLU A 130 17.27 20.11 7.77
CA GLU A 130 18.61 20.17 7.15
C GLU A 130 19.24 18.77 7.08
N PRO A 131 20.20 18.51 6.18
CA PRO A 131 20.82 17.19 6.06
C PRO A 131 21.59 16.79 7.32
N MET A 132 21.40 15.55 7.74
CA MET A 132 21.98 15.00 8.96
C MET A 132 22.80 13.76 8.67
N PHE A 133 23.92 13.61 9.37
CA PHE A 133 24.86 12.49 9.29
C PHE A 133 25.10 11.88 10.66
N LEU A 134 25.14 10.56 10.75
CA LEU A 134 25.55 9.83 11.94
C LEU A 134 26.85 9.08 11.64
N PRO A 135 27.99 9.47 12.24
CA PRO A 135 29.25 8.78 12.04
C PRO A 135 29.26 7.42 12.72
N ALA A 136 30.19 6.56 12.30
CA ALA A 136 30.38 5.25 12.92
C ALA A 136 30.64 5.37 14.44
N GLY A 137 29.85 4.63 15.23
CA GLY A 137 29.87 4.69 16.69
C GLY A 137 29.31 5.97 17.31
N GLY A 138 28.78 6.89 16.50
CA GLY A 138 28.13 8.11 16.96
C GLY A 138 26.80 7.82 17.67
N THR A 139 26.47 8.66 18.65
CA THR A 139 25.20 8.57 19.39
C THR A 139 24.17 9.63 18.97
N HIS A 140 24.63 10.67 18.27
CA HIS A 140 23.83 11.82 17.85
C HIS A 140 24.08 12.11 16.38
N TYR A 141 23.02 12.50 15.67
CA TYR A 141 23.14 13.03 14.32
C TYR A 141 23.78 14.42 14.34
N GLN A 142 24.73 14.65 13.44
CA GLN A 142 25.42 15.93 13.23
C GLN A 142 25.03 16.52 11.86
N PRO A 143 24.93 17.86 11.73
CA PRO A 143 24.60 18.47 10.46
C PRO A 143 25.69 18.19 9.42
N VAL A 144 25.29 18.05 8.17
CA VAL A 144 26.20 17.85 7.02
C VAL A 144 25.76 18.73 5.85
N THR A 145 26.70 19.21 5.05
CA THR A 145 26.35 19.93 3.82
C THR A 145 25.84 18.96 2.76
N TRP A 146 25.06 19.46 1.79
CA TRP A 146 24.60 18.63 0.67
C TRP A 146 25.77 18.05 -0.12
N GLU A 147 26.79 18.85 -0.39
CA GLU A 147 27.99 18.44 -1.12
C GLU A 147 28.71 17.30 -0.39
N ALA A 148 28.96 17.45 0.92
CA ALA A 148 29.61 16.41 1.71
C ALA A 148 28.76 15.14 1.84
N ALA A 149 27.44 15.27 1.91
CA ALA A 149 26.54 14.12 1.91
C ALA A 149 26.59 13.35 0.58
N PHE A 150 26.49 14.05 -0.56
CA PHE A 150 26.56 13.41 -1.87
C PHE A 150 27.94 12.80 -2.15
N ASP A 151 29.03 13.47 -1.76
CA ASP A 151 30.39 12.95 -1.89
C ASP A 151 30.56 11.67 -1.06
N LYS A 152 30.07 11.64 0.18
CA LYS A 152 30.10 10.43 1.01
C LYS A 152 29.35 9.28 0.34
N ILE A 153 28.12 9.51 -0.13
CA ILE A 153 27.30 8.46 -0.75
C ILE A 153 27.97 7.97 -2.04
N GLY A 154 28.41 8.88 -2.91
CA GLY A 154 29.08 8.54 -4.17
C GLY A 154 30.37 7.77 -3.94
N ASN A 155 31.17 8.16 -2.94
CA ASN A 155 32.40 7.45 -2.57
C ASN A 155 32.11 6.02 -2.06
N GLU A 156 31.14 5.84 -1.16
CA GLU A 156 30.76 4.51 -0.67
C GLU A 156 30.27 3.60 -1.81
N LEU A 157 29.40 4.13 -2.69
CA LEU A 157 28.90 3.38 -3.85
C LEU A 157 30.04 2.97 -4.81
N ASN A 158 31.01 3.85 -5.04
CA ASN A 158 32.16 3.58 -5.92
C ASN A 158 33.19 2.62 -5.30
N GLN A 159 33.15 2.37 -3.98
CA GLN A 159 34.03 1.42 -3.30
C GLN A 159 33.44 0.00 -3.20
N LEU A 160 32.21 -0.21 -3.66
CA LEU A 160 31.59 -1.53 -3.69
C LEU A 160 32.31 -2.45 -4.68
N ALA A 161 32.35 -3.74 -4.37
CA ALA A 161 32.96 -4.73 -5.27
C ALA A 161 32.08 -5.03 -6.48
N SER A 162 30.77 -4.80 -6.35
CA SER A 162 29.76 -4.89 -7.40
C SER A 162 28.66 -3.87 -7.13
N PRO A 163 28.04 -3.25 -8.17
CA PRO A 163 26.84 -2.43 -8.01
C PRO A 163 25.70 -3.16 -7.28
N ASP A 164 25.63 -4.49 -7.37
CA ASP A 164 24.61 -5.31 -6.72
C ASP A 164 24.78 -5.42 -5.20
N GLU A 165 25.85 -4.85 -4.63
CA GLU A 165 26.01 -4.68 -3.19
C GLU A 165 25.25 -3.44 -2.67
N ALA A 166 24.58 -2.67 -3.54
CA ALA A 166 23.71 -1.55 -3.16
C ALA A 166 22.23 -1.88 -3.42
N VAL A 167 21.35 -1.37 -2.55
CA VAL A 167 19.90 -1.50 -2.65
C VAL A 167 19.27 -0.11 -2.65
N PHE A 168 18.38 0.14 -3.62
CA PHE A 168 17.75 1.42 -3.87
C PHE A 168 16.22 1.31 -3.70
N TYR A 169 15.77 1.33 -2.45
CA TYR A 169 14.35 1.20 -2.10
C TYR A 169 13.55 2.45 -2.49
N THR A 170 12.32 2.24 -2.97
CA THR A 170 11.38 3.33 -3.32
C THR A 170 10.04 3.19 -2.59
N SER A 171 9.63 4.26 -1.92
CA SER A 171 8.27 4.36 -1.36
C SER A 171 7.27 4.81 -2.43
N GLY A 172 6.02 4.34 -2.35
CA GLY A 172 4.97 4.65 -3.32
C GLY A 172 4.48 6.10 -3.34
N ARG A 173 5.22 7.04 -2.74
CA ARG A 173 4.89 8.47 -2.64
C ARG A 173 5.79 9.34 -3.53
N THR A 174 6.88 8.79 -4.04
CA THR A 174 7.80 9.49 -4.94
C THR A 174 7.07 9.89 -6.22
N SER A 175 7.42 11.01 -6.84
CA SER A 175 6.74 11.46 -8.07
C SER A 175 7.22 10.69 -9.30
N ASN A 176 6.48 10.76 -10.42
CA ASN A 176 6.89 10.13 -11.68
C ASN A 176 8.25 10.64 -12.16
N GLU A 177 8.52 11.94 -12.05
CA GLU A 177 9.79 12.55 -12.46
C GLU A 177 10.94 12.06 -11.59
N ALA A 178 10.76 12.05 -10.27
CA ALA A 178 11.78 11.57 -9.33
C ALA A 178 12.04 10.06 -9.51
N ALA A 179 10.99 9.25 -9.62
CA ALA A 179 11.07 7.81 -9.81
C ALA A 179 11.74 7.44 -11.15
N PHE A 180 11.43 8.16 -12.24
CA PHE A 180 12.07 7.94 -13.53
C PHE A 180 13.57 8.26 -13.49
N LEU A 181 13.96 9.37 -12.88
CA LEU A 181 15.37 9.72 -12.71
C LEU A 181 16.08 8.71 -11.81
N TYR A 182 15.42 8.24 -10.75
CA TYR A 182 15.99 7.32 -9.78
C TYR A 182 16.29 5.97 -10.42
N GLN A 183 15.35 5.40 -11.17
CA GLN A 183 15.61 4.15 -11.91
C GLN A 183 16.71 4.30 -12.97
N LEU A 184 16.78 5.48 -13.61
CA LEU A 184 17.77 5.75 -14.65
C LEU A 184 19.17 5.78 -14.04
N PHE A 185 19.32 6.51 -12.93
CA PHE A 185 20.58 6.59 -12.18
C PHE A 185 21.02 5.20 -11.70
N VAL A 186 20.13 4.44 -11.07
CA VAL A 186 20.47 3.14 -10.48
C VAL A 186 20.88 2.12 -11.56
N ARG A 187 20.22 2.14 -12.72
CA ARG A 187 20.60 1.26 -13.84
C ARG A 187 21.88 1.71 -14.52
N GLU A 188 22.16 3.00 -14.59
CA GLU A 188 23.44 3.52 -15.09
C GLU A 188 24.58 3.25 -14.10
N PHE A 189 24.30 3.23 -12.80
CA PHE A 189 25.22 2.74 -11.76
C PHE A 189 25.53 1.25 -11.91
N GLY A 190 24.57 0.47 -12.45
CA GLY A 190 24.82 -0.88 -12.95
C GLY A 190 24.07 -1.99 -12.21
N THR A 191 23.01 -1.68 -11.47
CA THR A 191 22.17 -2.70 -10.79
C THR A 191 20.68 -2.53 -11.10
N ASN A 192 19.90 -3.61 -10.93
CA ASN A 192 18.44 -3.60 -10.92
C ASN A 192 17.87 -3.74 -9.50
N ASN A 193 18.67 -3.56 -8.44
CA ASN A 193 18.22 -3.62 -7.05
C ASN A 193 17.32 -2.42 -6.66
N LEU A 194 16.10 -2.43 -7.19
CA LEU A 194 15.06 -1.42 -7.06
C LEU A 194 13.81 -2.00 -6.37
N PRO A 195 13.93 -2.49 -5.12
CA PRO A 195 12.75 -2.94 -4.38
C PRO A 195 11.82 -1.76 -4.12
N ASP A 196 10.52 -2.03 -4.08
CA ASP A 196 9.53 -0.98 -3.86
C ASP A 196 8.46 -1.42 -2.87
N CYS A 197 7.65 -0.46 -2.42
CA CYS A 197 6.57 -0.77 -1.49
C CYS A 197 5.47 -1.68 -2.09
N SER A 198 5.39 -1.81 -3.43
CA SER A 198 4.45 -2.71 -4.10
C SER A 198 4.78 -4.18 -3.85
N ASN A 199 6.07 -4.54 -3.72
CA ASN A 199 6.51 -5.89 -3.33
C ASN A 199 5.79 -6.37 -2.05
N MET A 200 5.52 -5.46 -1.11
CA MET A 200 4.82 -5.75 0.16
C MET A 200 3.30 -5.65 0.07
N CYS A 201 2.75 -5.09 -1.01
CA CYS A 201 1.34 -4.75 -1.11
C CYS A 201 0.64 -5.49 -2.25
N HIS A 202 0.85 -5.06 -3.49
CA HIS A 202 0.06 -5.48 -4.65
C HIS A 202 0.89 -6.15 -5.75
N GLU A 203 2.09 -6.64 -5.44
CA GLU A 203 2.84 -7.51 -6.37
C GLU A 203 1.96 -8.70 -6.79
N SER A 204 1.28 -9.36 -5.84
CA SER A 204 0.33 -10.42 -6.13
C SER A 204 -0.77 -10.02 -7.13
N SER A 205 -1.27 -8.78 -7.06
CA SER A 205 -2.22 -8.24 -8.07
C SER A 205 -1.56 -8.09 -9.44
N GLY A 206 -0.33 -7.57 -9.47
CA GLY A 206 0.43 -7.38 -10.71
C GLY A 206 0.72 -8.71 -11.42
N THR A 207 1.20 -9.70 -10.67
CA THR A 207 1.45 -11.07 -11.15
C THR A 207 0.18 -11.73 -11.68
N ALA A 208 -0.91 -11.73 -10.88
CA ALA A 208 -2.17 -12.35 -11.28
C ALA A 208 -2.76 -11.72 -12.55
N LEU A 209 -2.88 -10.40 -12.59
CA LEU A 209 -3.48 -9.70 -13.73
C LEU A 209 -2.58 -9.72 -14.98
N GLY A 210 -1.26 -9.67 -14.79
CA GLY A 210 -0.32 -9.84 -15.89
C GLY A 210 -0.44 -11.21 -16.56
N GLU A 211 -0.50 -12.27 -15.78
CA GLU A 211 -0.66 -13.65 -16.29
C GLU A 211 -2.05 -13.89 -16.90
N SER A 212 -3.12 -13.34 -16.30
CA SER A 212 -4.50 -13.59 -16.78
C SER A 212 -4.94 -12.70 -17.91
N LEU A 213 -4.52 -11.43 -17.92
CA LEU A 213 -5.08 -10.38 -18.77
C LEU A 213 -4.02 -9.60 -19.59
N GLY A 214 -2.73 -9.77 -19.28
CA GLY A 214 -1.63 -9.13 -20.01
C GLY A 214 -1.19 -7.77 -19.46
N ILE A 215 -1.90 -7.22 -18.46
CA ILE A 215 -1.52 -5.98 -17.78
C ILE A 215 -1.79 -6.04 -16.28
N GLY A 216 -0.80 -5.66 -15.48
CA GLY A 216 -0.84 -5.66 -14.00
C GLY A 216 -1.63 -4.52 -13.35
N LYS A 217 -2.55 -3.86 -14.09
CA LYS A 217 -3.26 -2.64 -13.67
C LYS A 217 -4.77 -2.88 -13.56
N GLY A 218 -5.45 -2.09 -12.73
CA GLY A 218 -6.91 -2.08 -12.69
C GLY A 218 -7.50 -1.59 -14.02
N SER A 219 -8.61 -2.17 -14.46
CA SER A 219 -9.26 -1.84 -15.73
C SER A 219 -10.37 -0.79 -15.62
N VAL A 220 -10.82 -0.50 -14.40
CA VAL A 220 -12.00 0.31 -14.11
C VAL A 220 -11.67 1.81 -14.04
N THR A 221 -12.63 2.67 -14.38
CA THR A 221 -12.62 4.13 -14.14
C THR A 221 -13.58 4.50 -13.01
N LEU A 222 -13.51 5.75 -12.51
CA LEU A 222 -14.49 6.20 -11.52
C LEU A 222 -15.92 6.19 -12.07
N ASN A 223 -16.10 6.49 -13.35
CA ASN A 223 -17.41 6.50 -13.99
C ASN A 223 -18.03 5.10 -14.14
N ASP A 224 -17.20 4.06 -14.22
CA ASP A 224 -17.68 2.68 -14.25
C ASP A 224 -18.41 2.31 -12.95
N PHE A 225 -17.97 2.80 -11.79
CA PHE A 225 -18.70 2.58 -10.53
C PHE A 225 -20.16 3.01 -10.63
N TYR A 226 -20.46 4.09 -11.35
CA TYR A 226 -21.81 4.63 -11.47
C TYR A 226 -22.71 3.78 -12.40
N GLN A 227 -22.11 2.90 -13.21
CA GLN A 227 -22.80 2.04 -14.18
C GLN A 227 -22.81 0.56 -13.78
N ALA A 228 -22.11 0.20 -12.70
CA ALA A 228 -22.03 -1.16 -12.21
C ALA A 228 -23.39 -1.66 -11.72
N GLU A 229 -23.70 -2.92 -12.01
CA GLU A 229 -24.86 -3.59 -11.43
C GLU A 229 -24.50 -4.27 -10.11
N VAL A 230 -23.26 -4.78 -10.01
CA VAL A 230 -22.73 -5.40 -8.80
C VAL A 230 -21.32 -4.89 -8.55
N ILE A 231 -21.05 -4.51 -7.30
CA ILE A 231 -19.71 -4.19 -6.84
C ILE A 231 -19.35 -5.16 -5.72
N MET A 232 -18.34 -5.99 -5.96
CA MET A 232 -17.78 -6.88 -4.95
C MET A 232 -16.58 -6.19 -4.30
N ILE A 233 -16.53 -6.16 -2.97
CA ILE A 233 -15.45 -5.56 -2.18
C ILE A 233 -14.83 -6.69 -1.34
N LEU A 234 -13.64 -7.14 -1.72
CA LEU A 234 -12.98 -8.30 -1.14
C LEU A 234 -11.69 -7.91 -0.41
N GLY A 235 -11.55 -8.30 0.86
CA GLY A 235 -10.32 -8.07 1.63
C GLY A 235 -9.94 -6.58 1.72
N GLN A 236 -10.94 -5.69 1.78
CA GLN A 236 -10.79 -4.25 1.78
C GLN A 236 -11.75 -3.58 2.76
N ASN A 237 -11.24 -2.58 3.49
CA ASN A 237 -12.04 -1.64 4.27
C ASN A 237 -11.94 -0.22 3.67
N PRO A 238 -12.83 0.17 2.73
CA PRO A 238 -12.82 1.51 2.14
C PRO A 238 -13.00 2.62 3.18
N GLY A 239 -13.76 2.40 4.26
CA GLY A 239 -14.07 3.44 5.24
C GLY A 239 -12.86 3.94 6.02
N THR A 240 -11.84 3.11 6.20
CA THR A 240 -10.57 3.51 6.82
C THR A 240 -9.48 3.77 5.78
N ASN A 241 -9.40 2.90 4.76
CA ASN A 241 -8.26 2.84 3.86
C ASN A 241 -8.38 3.76 2.65
N HIS A 242 -9.60 3.93 2.13
CA HIS A 242 -9.89 4.69 0.92
C HIS A 242 -11.22 5.46 1.07
N PRO A 243 -11.39 6.35 2.08
CA PRO A 243 -12.73 6.83 2.43
C PRO A 243 -13.42 7.62 1.29
N ARG A 244 -12.65 8.18 0.35
CA ARG A 244 -13.17 8.82 -0.86
C ARG A 244 -13.92 7.85 -1.79
N MET A 245 -13.60 6.57 -1.75
CA MET A 245 -14.33 5.51 -2.46
C MET A 245 -15.80 5.42 -2.00
N LEU A 246 -16.11 5.76 -0.74
CA LEU A 246 -17.48 5.70 -0.22
C LEU A 246 -18.43 6.62 -1.00
N THR A 247 -17.95 7.76 -1.51
CA THR A 247 -18.75 8.64 -2.37
C THR A 247 -19.12 7.96 -3.69
N ALA A 248 -18.19 7.21 -4.29
CA ALA A 248 -18.43 6.47 -5.53
C ALA A 248 -19.40 5.30 -5.31
N LEU A 249 -19.22 4.55 -4.21
CA LEU A 249 -20.12 3.47 -3.81
C LEU A 249 -21.54 3.98 -3.54
N ARG A 250 -21.68 5.14 -2.90
CA ARG A 250 -23.00 5.76 -2.67
C ARG A 250 -23.69 6.15 -3.98
N LYS A 251 -22.95 6.72 -4.94
CA LYS A 251 -23.50 7.03 -6.28
C LYS A 251 -23.93 5.74 -7.01
N ALA A 252 -23.10 4.71 -6.98
CA ALA A 252 -23.44 3.40 -7.54
C ALA A 252 -24.72 2.83 -6.91
N LYS A 253 -24.82 2.89 -5.58
CA LYS A 253 -25.99 2.42 -4.83
C LYS A 253 -27.26 3.18 -5.18
N ALA A 254 -27.17 4.50 -5.31
CA ALA A 254 -28.28 5.35 -5.76
C ALA A 254 -28.74 5.00 -7.20
N ASN A 255 -27.82 4.50 -8.03
CA ASN A 255 -28.11 4.01 -9.38
C ASN A 255 -28.58 2.55 -9.42
N GLY A 256 -28.80 1.91 -8.26
CA GLY A 256 -29.33 0.55 -8.15
C GLY A 256 -28.29 -0.56 -8.10
N ALA A 257 -27.00 -0.25 -7.96
CA ALA A 257 -25.96 -1.26 -7.78
C ALA A 257 -26.18 -2.08 -6.48
N THR A 258 -25.94 -3.37 -6.56
CA THR A 258 -25.83 -4.25 -5.39
C THR A 258 -24.38 -4.31 -4.92
N ILE A 259 -24.13 -4.05 -3.63
CA ILE A 259 -22.78 -4.07 -3.05
C ILE A 259 -22.62 -5.30 -2.17
N ILE A 260 -21.64 -6.14 -2.50
CA ILE A 260 -21.30 -7.36 -1.78
C ILE A 260 -19.95 -7.15 -1.10
N SER A 261 -19.91 -7.23 0.22
CA SER A 261 -18.70 -7.05 1.02
C SER A 261 -18.24 -8.39 1.59
N ILE A 262 -16.99 -8.76 1.33
CA ILE A 262 -16.38 -10.04 1.69
C ILE A 262 -15.15 -9.73 2.56
N ASN A 263 -15.29 -9.86 3.87
CA ASN A 263 -14.23 -9.58 4.84
C ASN A 263 -14.45 -10.38 6.14
N PRO A 264 -13.38 -10.73 6.89
CA PRO A 264 -13.53 -11.31 8.23
C PRO A 264 -14.18 -10.37 9.24
N LEU A 265 -13.98 -9.05 9.10
CA LEU A 265 -14.55 -8.05 10.02
C LEU A 265 -15.73 -7.30 9.39
N PRO A 266 -16.80 -7.01 10.15
CA PRO A 266 -17.85 -6.11 9.72
C PRO A 266 -17.36 -4.66 9.81
N GLU A 267 -16.96 -4.08 8.68
CA GLU A 267 -16.33 -2.76 8.64
C GLU A 267 -17.36 -1.62 8.68
N THR A 268 -17.29 -0.74 9.68
CA THR A 268 -18.27 0.32 9.94
C THR A 268 -18.62 1.14 8.69
N GLY A 269 -17.62 1.56 7.91
CA GLY A 269 -17.87 2.41 6.72
C GLY A 269 -18.58 1.72 5.56
N LEU A 270 -18.66 0.39 5.56
CA LEU A 270 -19.42 -0.39 4.60
C LEU A 270 -20.82 -0.75 5.13
N MET A 271 -20.95 -0.93 6.44
CA MET A 271 -22.21 -1.28 7.10
C MET A 271 -23.11 -0.05 7.33
N GLY A 272 -22.54 1.15 7.52
CA GLY A 272 -23.26 2.41 7.65
C GLY A 272 -22.39 3.62 7.31
N PHE A 273 -22.85 4.50 6.42
CA PHE A 273 -22.10 5.67 5.97
C PHE A 273 -22.99 6.91 5.93
N ASN A 274 -22.55 7.97 6.60
CA ASN A 274 -23.25 9.25 6.54
C ASN A 274 -22.41 10.29 5.78
N ASN A 275 -22.96 10.79 4.67
CA ASN A 275 -22.31 11.84 3.91
C ASN A 275 -22.86 13.22 4.33
N PRO A 276 -22.06 14.05 5.03
CA PRO A 276 -22.51 15.36 5.49
C PRO A 276 -22.76 16.38 4.37
N GLN A 277 -22.40 16.08 3.12
CA GLN A 277 -22.58 16.98 1.96
C GLN A 277 -23.97 16.86 1.31
N THR A 278 -24.92 16.11 1.89
CA THR A 278 -26.28 15.93 1.32
C THR A 278 -27.38 16.11 2.36
N VAL A 279 -28.53 16.65 1.94
CA VAL A 279 -29.72 16.89 2.79
C VAL A 279 -30.18 15.61 3.51
N ALA A 280 -30.10 14.44 2.85
CA ALA A 280 -30.42 13.14 3.47
C ALA A 280 -29.45 12.75 4.60
N GLY A 281 -28.18 13.15 4.51
CA GLY A 281 -27.18 12.93 5.57
C GLY A 281 -27.35 13.84 6.79
N VAL A 282 -27.97 15.02 6.58
CA VAL A 282 -28.40 15.93 7.65
C VAL A 282 -29.68 15.43 8.34
N LEU A 283 -30.56 14.73 7.60
CA LEU A 283 -31.83 14.17 8.10
C LEU A 283 -31.72 12.77 8.74
N GLY A 284 -30.52 12.18 8.78
CA GLY A 284 -30.28 10.90 9.47
C GLY A 284 -30.87 9.65 8.78
N ILE A 285 -31.28 9.75 7.50
CA ILE A 285 -31.77 8.60 6.73
C ILE A 285 -30.54 7.84 6.21
N ASN A 286 -30.25 6.70 6.83
CA ASN A 286 -28.95 6.02 6.72
C ASN A 286 -29.09 4.63 6.08
N PRO A 287 -29.16 4.51 4.74
CA PRO A 287 -29.05 3.21 4.10
C PRO A 287 -27.58 2.77 4.15
N GLY A 288 -27.30 1.63 4.77
CA GLY A 288 -25.98 0.98 4.68
C GLY A 288 -25.57 0.77 3.22
N LEU A 289 -24.26 0.84 2.94
CA LEU A 289 -23.76 0.65 1.57
C LEU A 289 -23.84 -0.82 1.15
N THR A 290 -23.50 -1.74 2.06
CA THR A 290 -23.48 -3.18 1.81
C THR A 290 -24.89 -3.77 1.81
N ASP A 291 -25.22 -4.50 0.75
CA ASP A 291 -26.44 -5.32 0.65
C ASP A 291 -26.23 -6.72 1.24
N ILE A 292 -25.09 -7.34 0.93
CA ILE A 292 -24.74 -8.68 1.38
C ILE A 292 -23.33 -8.62 1.98
N PHE A 293 -23.24 -8.94 3.27
CA PHE A 293 -21.96 -9.10 3.96
C PHE A 293 -21.68 -10.60 4.13
N LEU A 294 -20.55 -11.05 3.60
CA LEU A 294 -20.04 -12.41 3.79
C LEU A 294 -18.84 -12.36 4.74
N GLN A 295 -19.04 -12.89 5.94
CA GLN A 295 -18.01 -12.95 6.97
C GLN A 295 -17.06 -14.13 6.73
N VAL A 296 -16.19 -13.99 5.74
CA VAL A 296 -15.24 -15.04 5.35
C VAL A 296 -14.19 -15.25 6.44
N LYS A 297 -13.79 -16.50 6.68
CA LYS A 297 -12.61 -16.83 7.52
C LYS A 297 -11.34 -16.29 6.85
N ILE A 298 -10.29 -16.00 7.61
CA ILE A 298 -8.99 -15.65 7.04
C ILE A 298 -8.57 -16.72 6.03
N ASN A 299 -8.27 -16.30 4.79
CA ASN A 299 -7.93 -17.14 3.65
C ASN A 299 -9.06 -18.04 3.09
N GLY A 300 -10.32 -17.79 3.44
CA GLY A 300 -11.48 -18.52 2.93
C GLY A 300 -11.95 -18.09 1.53
N ASP A 301 -11.37 -17.01 0.98
CA ASP A 301 -11.83 -16.33 -0.23
C ASP A 301 -11.83 -17.23 -1.49
N MET A 302 -10.79 -18.04 -1.68
CA MET A 302 -10.71 -18.99 -2.80
C MET A 302 -11.86 -20.00 -2.78
N ALA A 303 -12.15 -20.58 -1.61
CA ALA A 303 -13.23 -21.55 -1.47
C ALA A 303 -14.59 -20.89 -1.70
N LEU A 304 -14.78 -19.65 -1.21
CA LEU A 304 -16.00 -18.88 -1.43
C LEU A 304 -16.23 -18.59 -2.92
N LEU A 305 -15.20 -18.15 -3.65
CA LEU A 305 -15.29 -17.84 -5.08
C LEU A 305 -15.68 -19.09 -5.89
N LYS A 306 -15.00 -20.22 -5.66
CA LYS A 306 -15.35 -21.49 -6.30
C LYS A 306 -16.77 -21.95 -5.99
N ALA A 307 -17.24 -21.78 -4.76
CA ALA A 307 -18.60 -22.13 -4.38
C ALA A 307 -19.63 -21.29 -5.16
N ILE A 308 -19.37 -19.98 -5.33
CA ILE A 308 -20.21 -19.08 -6.13
C ILE A 308 -20.20 -19.50 -7.60
N GLU A 309 -19.02 -19.74 -8.17
CA GLU A 309 -18.87 -20.15 -9.58
C GLU A 309 -19.55 -21.49 -9.89
N LEU A 310 -19.47 -22.45 -8.96
CA LEU A 310 -20.18 -23.73 -9.08
C LEU A 310 -21.69 -23.56 -9.10
N LEU A 311 -22.24 -22.74 -8.19
CA LEU A 311 -23.67 -22.45 -8.18
C LEU A 311 -24.12 -21.71 -9.44
N LEU A 312 -23.28 -20.81 -9.98
CA LEU A 312 -23.53 -20.18 -11.27
C LEU A 312 -23.49 -21.18 -12.42
N LEU A 313 -22.56 -22.13 -12.40
CA LEU A 313 -22.46 -23.22 -13.38
C LEU A 313 -23.68 -24.14 -13.31
N GLU A 314 -24.20 -24.47 -12.13
CA GLU A 314 -25.44 -25.22 -11.97
C GLU A 314 -26.63 -24.48 -12.59
N GLU A 315 -26.73 -23.16 -12.40
CA GLU A 315 -27.78 -22.35 -13.02
C GLU A 315 -27.62 -22.24 -14.55
N GLU A 316 -26.40 -22.11 -15.04
CA GLU A 316 -26.08 -22.15 -16.47
C GLU A 316 -26.49 -23.50 -17.09
N GLN A 317 -26.25 -24.63 -16.41
CA GLN A 317 -26.65 -25.95 -16.91
C GLN A 317 -28.17 -26.13 -16.97
N LYS A 318 -28.91 -25.52 -16.04
CA LYS A 318 -30.38 -25.52 -16.08
C LYS A 318 -30.92 -24.67 -17.24
N ARG A 319 -30.23 -23.57 -17.56
CA ARG A 319 -30.63 -22.61 -18.60
C ARG A 319 -29.40 -22.14 -19.40
N PRO A 320 -28.93 -22.95 -20.38
CA PRO A 320 -27.70 -22.63 -21.12
C PRO A 320 -27.75 -21.28 -21.82
N GLY A 321 -26.66 -20.51 -21.73
CA GLY A 321 -26.53 -19.17 -22.30
C GLY A 321 -27.21 -18.06 -21.51
N SER A 322 -27.74 -18.33 -20.32
CA SER A 322 -28.46 -17.32 -19.52
C SER A 322 -27.63 -16.73 -18.38
N VAL A 323 -26.56 -17.40 -17.95
CA VAL A 323 -25.72 -16.98 -16.84
C VAL A 323 -24.32 -16.61 -17.32
N PHE A 324 -23.70 -17.45 -18.16
CA PHE A 324 -22.36 -17.19 -18.67
C PHE A 324 -22.37 -16.45 -20.00
N ASP A 325 -21.42 -15.54 -20.20
CA ASP A 325 -21.25 -14.81 -21.47
C ASP A 325 -20.49 -15.68 -22.47
N GLN A 326 -21.21 -16.65 -23.07
CA GLN A 326 -20.64 -17.64 -23.98
C GLN A 326 -19.97 -16.99 -25.20
N HIS A 327 -20.48 -15.83 -25.66
CA HIS A 327 -19.85 -15.10 -26.75
C HIS A 327 -18.49 -14.55 -26.32
N PHE A 328 -18.43 -13.84 -25.18
CA PHE A 328 -17.17 -13.36 -24.64
C PHE A 328 -16.17 -14.50 -24.40
N ILE A 329 -16.61 -15.59 -23.76
CA ILE A 329 -15.77 -16.76 -23.48
C ILE A 329 -15.14 -17.31 -24.76
N SER A 330 -15.95 -17.57 -25.80
CA SER A 330 -15.46 -18.16 -27.05
C SER A 330 -14.44 -17.27 -27.79
N GLN A 331 -14.69 -15.96 -27.83
CA GLN A 331 -13.89 -15.02 -28.60
C GLN A 331 -12.63 -14.58 -27.86
N ASN A 332 -12.77 -14.27 -26.57
CA ASN A 332 -11.78 -13.50 -25.82
C ASN A 332 -10.99 -14.33 -24.81
N THR A 333 -11.33 -15.60 -24.60
CA THR A 333 -10.69 -16.41 -23.53
C THR A 333 -10.05 -17.70 -24.04
N GLN A 334 -9.21 -18.30 -23.20
CA GLN A 334 -8.71 -19.67 -23.33
C GLN A 334 -8.73 -20.40 -21.99
N GLY A 335 -8.73 -21.73 -22.00
CA GLY A 335 -8.71 -22.57 -20.79
C GLY A 335 -10.08 -22.82 -20.14
N TYR A 336 -11.18 -22.31 -20.72
CA TYR A 336 -12.53 -22.45 -20.16
C TYR A 336 -12.94 -23.91 -19.92
N THR A 337 -12.73 -24.80 -20.89
CA THR A 337 -13.15 -26.21 -20.78
C THR A 337 -12.48 -26.90 -19.59
N ASP A 338 -11.16 -26.74 -19.45
CA ASP A 338 -10.40 -27.35 -18.35
C ASP A 338 -10.83 -26.78 -17.00
N PHE A 339 -11.05 -25.47 -16.94
CA PHE A 339 -11.54 -24.79 -15.74
C PHE A 339 -12.92 -25.29 -15.29
N ILE A 340 -13.88 -25.46 -16.21
CA ILE A 340 -15.20 -26.01 -15.88
C ILE A 340 -15.10 -27.47 -15.41
N GLN A 341 -14.18 -28.26 -15.96
CA GLN A 341 -13.95 -29.65 -15.49
C GLN A 341 -13.31 -29.68 -14.11
N ASP A 342 -12.40 -28.75 -13.80
CA ASP A 342 -11.85 -28.58 -12.46
C ASP A 342 -12.93 -28.22 -11.45
N LEU A 343 -13.74 -27.20 -11.72
CA LEU A 343 -14.81 -26.76 -10.82
C LEU A 343 -15.74 -27.92 -10.42
N LYS A 344 -16.14 -28.78 -11.37
CA LYS A 344 -17.06 -29.91 -11.14
C LYS A 344 -16.55 -30.97 -10.15
N GLN A 345 -15.28 -30.91 -9.74
CA GLN A 345 -14.71 -31.84 -8.76
C GLN A 345 -15.05 -31.46 -7.32
N PHE A 346 -15.58 -30.26 -7.07
CA PHE A 346 -15.87 -29.75 -5.73
C PHE A 346 -17.36 -29.71 -5.42
N ASP A 347 -17.69 -29.74 -4.14
CA ASP A 347 -19.05 -29.54 -3.62
C ASP A 347 -19.21 -28.11 -3.07
N PRO A 348 -20.22 -27.34 -3.52
CA PRO A 348 -20.35 -25.94 -3.14
C PRO A 348 -20.73 -25.74 -1.66
N ALA A 349 -21.36 -26.72 -0.99
CA ALA A 349 -21.68 -26.63 0.43
C ALA A 349 -20.44 -26.88 1.30
N GLN A 350 -19.57 -27.82 0.91
CA GLN A 350 -18.27 -28.06 1.54
C GLN A 350 -17.35 -26.85 1.39
N LEU A 351 -17.29 -26.25 0.19
CA LEU A 351 -16.52 -25.03 -0.05
C LEU A 351 -17.03 -23.84 0.78
N ALA A 352 -18.35 -23.67 0.91
CA ALA A 352 -18.93 -22.65 1.79
C ALA A 352 -18.54 -22.85 3.25
N ALA A 353 -18.56 -24.10 3.74
CA ALA A 353 -18.10 -24.45 5.08
C ALA A 353 -16.60 -24.15 5.27
N GLN A 354 -15.75 -24.50 4.27
CA GLN A 354 -14.32 -24.16 4.28
C GLN A 354 -14.08 -22.65 4.31
N ALA A 355 -14.89 -21.87 3.59
CA ALA A 355 -14.83 -20.41 3.61
C ALA A 355 -15.29 -19.80 4.95
N GLY A 356 -15.94 -20.58 5.81
CA GLY A 356 -16.57 -20.10 7.04
C GLY A 356 -17.87 -19.31 6.81
N VAL A 357 -18.50 -19.47 5.65
CA VAL A 357 -19.69 -18.71 5.24
C VAL A 357 -20.92 -19.63 5.17
N PRO A 358 -22.06 -19.25 5.76
CA PRO A 358 -23.30 -20.02 5.63
C PRO A 358 -23.69 -20.25 4.16
N PHE A 359 -23.91 -21.51 3.78
CA PHE A 359 -24.22 -21.89 2.38
C PHE A 359 -25.44 -21.15 1.81
N ALA A 360 -26.41 -20.79 2.65
CA ALA A 360 -27.56 -19.98 2.24
C ALA A 360 -27.14 -18.60 1.67
N GLN A 361 -26.18 -17.92 2.32
CA GLN A 361 -25.68 -16.62 1.85
C GLN A 361 -24.91 -16.75 0.53
N VAL A 362 -24.16 -17.84 0.36
CA VAL A 362 -23.45 -18.12 -0.90
C VAL A 362 -24.45 -18.29 -2.06
N LYS A 363 -25.56 -19.01 -1.83
CA LYS A 363 -26.67 -19.13 -2.81
C LYS A 363 -27.32 -17.80 -3.13
N ASP A 364 -27.48 -16.91 -2.14
CA ASP A 364 -28.05 -15.59 -2.38
C ASP A 364 -27.14 -14.74 -3.27
N VAL A 365 -25.82 -14.78 -3.04
CA VAL A 365 -24.84 -14.11 -3.91
C VAL A 365 -24.85 -14.70 -5.33
N ALA A 366 -24.84 -16.02 -5.47
CA ALA A 366 -24.92 -16.65 -6.79
C ALA A 366 -26.20 -16.24 -7.54
N ARG A 367 -27.35 -16.14 -6.84
CA ARG A 367 -28.60 -15.66 -7.43
C ARG A 367 -28.51 -14.21 -7.91
N VAL A 368 -27.88 -13.32 -7.13
CA VAL A 368 -27.65 -11.93 -7.53
C VAL A 368 -26.78 -11.86 -8.78
N LEU A 369 -25.68 -12.62 -8.82
CA LEU A 369 -24.72 -12.59 -9.91
C LEU A 369 -25.25 -13.23 -11.20
N ALA A 370 -26.14 -14.23 -11.10
CA ALA A 370 -26.60 -15.02 -12.24
C ALA A 370 -27.12 -14.16 -13.40
N GLY A 371 -27.92 -13.13 -13.09
CA GLY A 371 -28.52 -12.24 -14.09
C GLY A 371 -27.74 -10.99 -14.43
N LYS A 372 -26.50 -10.83 -13.95
CA LYS A 372 -25.73 -9.56 -14.00
C LYS A 372 -24.42 -9.74 -14.73
N ASN A 373 -23.98 -8.73 -15.49
CA ASN A 373 -22.70 -8.81 -16.22
C ASN A 373 -21.85 -7.54 -16.13
N LYS A 374 -22.37 -6.47 -15.52
CA LYS A 374 -21.58 -5.29 -15.15
C LYS A 374 -21.12 -5.42 -13.70
N ILE A 375 -20.08 -6.24 -13.52
CA ILE A 375 -19.52 -6.60 -12.21
C ILE A 375 -18.15 -5.94 -12.07
N ILE A 376 -17.99 -5.16 -11.00
CA ILE A 376 -16.69 -4.63 -10.58
C ILE A 376 -16.21 -5.45 -9.38
N ALA A 377 -15.00 -6.00 -9.45
CA ALA A 377 -14.33 -6.60 -8.31
C ALA A 377 -13.27 -5.65 -7.76
N CYS A 378 -13.50 -5.14 -6.55
CA CYS A 378 -12.57 -4.31 -5.80
C CYS A 378 -11.84 -5.15 -4.76
N TRP A 379 -10.52 -5.04 -4.67
CA TRP A 379 -9.76 -5.72 -3.63
C TRP A 379 -8.53 -4.97 -3.16
N ALA A 380 -8.03 -5.35 -1.99
CA ALA A 380 -6.81 -4.81 -1.39
C ALA A 380 -6.04 -5.90 -0.61
N MET A 381 -5.44 -5.53 0.52
CA MET A 381 -4.44 -6.33 1.22
C MET A 381 -4.98 -7.61 1.83
N GLY A 382 -6.28 -7.66 2.16
CA GLY A 382 -6.92 -8.87 2.67
C GLY A 382 -6.94 -10.03 1.67
N LEU A 383 -6.50 -9.82 0.42
CA LEU A 383 -6.24 -10.91 -0.53
C LEU A 383 -4.77 -11.01 -0.92
N THR A 384 -4.07 -9.89 -1.08
CA THR A 384 -2.73 -9.89 -1.69
C THR A 384 -1.62 -10.40 -0.78
N GLN A 385 -1.84 -10.41 0.54
CA GLN A 385 -0.87 -10.76 1.59
C GLN A 385 -1.15 -12.14 2.21
N HIS A 386 -1.46 -13.12 1.36
CA HIS A 386 -1.69 -14.53 1.67
C HIS A 386 -0.75 -15.42 0.85
N LYS A 387 -0.49 -16.65 1.29
CA LYS A 387 0.41 -17.58 0.57
C LYS A 387 -0.10 -17.88 -0.85
N ASN A 388 -1.39 -18.13 -1.00
CA ASN A 388 -2.12 -18.40 -2.24
C ASN A 388 -2.75 -17.13 -2.86
N ALA A 389 -2.20 -15.94 -2.59
CA ALA A 389 -2.77 -14.66 -3.01
C ALA A 389 -2.94 -14.54 -4.53
N VAL A 390 -1.90 -14.91 -5.31
CA VAL A 390 -1.92 -14.80 -6.77
C VAL A 390 -3.05 -15.64 -7.36
N ASP A 391 -3.17 -16.89 -6.94
CA ASP A 391 -4.19 -17.79 -7.46
C ASP A 391 -5.60 -17.36 -7.02
N THR A 392 -5.76 -16.85 -5.79
CA THR A 392 -7.05 -16.31 -5.32
C THR A 392 -7.51 -15.11 -6.15
N ILE A 393 -6.59 -14.22 -6.53
CA ILE A 393 -6.91 -13.08 -7.40
C ILE A 393 -7.25 -13.56 -8.81
N LYS A 394 -6.59 -14.60 -9.31
CA LYS A 394 -6.95 -15.23 -10.59
C LYS A 394 -8.35 -15.84 -10.56
N GLU A 395 -8.79 -16.39 -9.43
CA GLU A 395 -10.16 -16.90 -9.31
C GLU A 395 -11.20 -15.77 -9.40
N ILE A 396 -10.90 -14.58 -8.86
CA ILE A 396 -11.75 -13.39 -9.10
C ILE A 396 -11.81 -13.07 -10.60
N VAL A 397 -10.67 -13.16 -11.30
CA VAL A 397 -10.62 -12.96 -12.75
C VAL A 397 -11.45 -14.02 -13.46
N ASN A 398 -11.35 -15.30 -13.09
CA ASN A 398 -12.17 -16.39 -13.64
C ASN A 398 -13.67 -16.06 -13.55
N LEU A 399 -14.15 -15.63 -12.38
CA LEU A 399 -15.54 -15.18 -12.20
C LEU A 399 -15.90 -14.05 -13.18
N LEU A 400 -15.05 -13.04 -13.32
CA LEU A 400 -15.29 -11.93 -14.26
C LEU A 400 -15.29 -12.41 -15.72
N LEU A 401 -14.43 -13.37 -16.08
CA LEU A 401 -14.39 -13.96 -17.42
C LEU A 401 -15.64 -14.78 -17.73
N LEU A 402 -16.12 -15.61 -16.78
CA LEU A 402 -17.39 -16.35 -16.92
C LEU A 402 -18.56 -15.40 -17.23
N LYS A 403 -18.56 -14.22 -16.60
CA LYS A 403 -19.64 -13.24 -16.73
C LYS A 403 -19.46 -12.24 -17.87
N GLY A 404 -18.33 -12.28 -18.60
CA GLY A 404 -18.01 -11.29 -19.62
C GLY A 404 -17.90 -9.87 -19.05
N SER A 405 -17.35 -9.74 -17.85
CA SER A 405 -17.27 -8.50 -17.06
C SER A 405 -15.93 -7.78 -17.20
N ILE A 406 -15.29 -7.87 -18.38
CA ILE A 406 -14.05 -7.14 -18.73
C ILE A 406 -14.24 -6.46 -20.08
N GLY A 407 -13.67 -5.27 -20.28
CA GLY A 407 -13.84 -4.48 -21.51
C GLY A 407 -15.25 -3.90 -21.67
N LYS A 408 -15.97 -3.71 -20.57
CA LYS A 408 -17.38 -3.33 -20.54
C LYS A 408 -17.61 -2.19 -19.54
N PRO A 409 -18.33 -1.11 -19.91
CA PRO A 409 -18.68 -0.05 -18.96
C PRO A 409 -19.41 -0.59 -17.73
N GLY A 410 -18.96 -0.17 -16.56
CA GLY A 410 -19.46 -0.67 -15.28
C GLY A 410 -18.95 -2.04 -14.87
N ALA A 411 -17.87 -2.53 -15.48
CA ALA A 411 -17.29 -3.84 -15.19
C ALA A 411 -15.77 -3.81 -15.16
N GLY A 412 -15.18 -4.75 -14.41
CA GLY A 412 -13.76 -5.06 -14.50
C GLY A 412 -13.05 -5.19 -13.16
N THR A 413 -11.73 -5.16 -13.24
CA THR A 413 -10.83 -5.34 -12.11
C THR A 413 -10.46 -4.02 -11.46
N CYS A 414 -10.52 -3.97 -10.14
CA CYS A 414 -10.22 -2.78 -9.34
C CYS A 414 -9.32 -3.13 -8.14
N PRO A 415 -8.04 -3.46 -8.36
CA PRO A 415 -7.05 -3.50 -7.27
C PRO A 415 -6.85 -2.09 -6.71
N VAL A 416 -7.43 -1.81 -5.54
CA VAL A 416 -7.41 -0.46 -4.96
C VAL A 416 -6.07 -0.21 -4.26
N ARG A 417 -5.14 0.45 -4.97
CA ARG A 417 -3.78 0.68 -4.50
C ARG A 417 -3.74 1.60 -3.29
N GLY A 418 -2.75 1.40 -2.43
CA GLY A 418 -2.56 2.15 -1.18
C GLY A 418 -1.94 3.53 -1.39
N HIS A 419 -0.61 3.55 -1.57
CA HIS A 419 0.17 4.78 -1.69
C HIS A 419 -0.13 5.57 -2.95
N SER A 420 -0.07 6.90 -2.86
CA SER A 420 -0.52 7.88 -3.85
C SER A 420 0.06 7.72 -5.26
N ASN A 421 1.29 7.25 -5.39
CA ASN A 421 1.98 7.09 -6.67
C ASN A 421 2.60 5.71 -6.91
N VAL A 422 2.27 4.69 -6.11
CA VAL A 422 2.87 3.35 -6.28
C VAL A 422 2.66 2.78 -7.69
N GLN A 423 1.56 3.17 -8.35
CA GLN A 423 1.30 2.79 -9.72
C GLN A 423 2.22 3.53 -10.70
N GLY A 424 2.44 4.82 -10.47
CA GLY A 424 3.31 5.68 -11.28
C GLY A 424 4.76 5.25 -11.20
N ASP A 425 5.27 5.00 -10.00
CA ASP A 425 6.65 4.51 -9.76
C ASP A 425 6.94 3.26 -10.61
N ARG A 426 6.03 2.28 -10.57
CA ARG A 426 6.11 1.05 -11.37
C ARG A 426 6.03 1.31 -12.86
N THR A 427 5.11 2.18 -13.29
CA THR A 427 4.96 2.57 -14.69
C THR A 427 6.24 3.21 -15.24
N VAL A 428 6.91 4.06 -14.45
CA VAL A 428 8.11 4.78 -14.88
C VAL A 428 9.42 4.02 -14.64
N GLY A 429 9.34 2.74 -14.26
CA GLY A 429 10.46 1.81 -14.28
C GLY A 429 11.07 1.43 -12.93
N ILE A 430 10.45 1.81 -11.80
CA ILE A 430 10.82 1.27 -10.48
C ILE A 430 10.34 -0.17 -10.40
N PHE A 431 11.25 -1.11 -10.69
CA PHE A 431 10.97 -2.53 -10.61
C PHE A 431 12.29 -3.32 -10.62
N GLU A 432 12.40 -4.34 -9.78
CA GLU A 432 13.57 -5.20 -9.72
C GLU A 432 13.64 -6.23 -10.86
N ARG A 433 12.51 -6.50 -11.53
CA ARG A 433 12.42 -7.44 -12.67
C ARG A 433 11.96 -6.73 -13.96
N PRO A 434 12.68 -5.70 -14.42
CA PRO A 434 12.25 -4.91 -15.57
C PRO A 434 12.13 -5.77 -16.83
N THR A 435 11.17 -5.43 -17.69
CA THR A 435 11.02 -6.12 -18.98
C THR A 435 12.18 -5.78 -19.92
N ALA A 436 12.57 -6.73 -20.78
CA ALA A 436 13.57 -6.48 -21.82
C ALA A 436 13.23 -5.26 -22.68
N LYS A 437 11.95 -5.07 -23.00
CA LYS A 437 11.45 -3.91 -23.77
C LYS A 437 11.76 -2.56 -23.10
N LEU A 438 11.60 -2.47 -21.77
CA LEU A 438 11.94 -1.24 -21.04
C LEU A 438 13.45 -0.99 -21.10
N LEU A 439 14.26 -2.03 -20.84
CA LEU A 439 15.71 -1.94 -20.85
C LEU A 439 16.27 -1.55 -22.23
N ASP A 440 15.74 -2.13 -23.31
CA ASP A 440 16.10 -1.78 -24.69
C ASP A 440 15.74 -0.33 -25.02
N SER A 441 14.59 0.15 -24.52
CA SER A 441 14.15 1.54 -24.70
C SER A 441 15.07 2.52 -23.98
N ILE A 442 15.48 2.20 -22.74
CA ILE A 442 16.46 2.98 -21.98
C ILE A 442 17.80 3.03 -22.72
N GLU A 443 18.33 1.89 -23.13
CA GLU A 443 19.60 1.80 -23.85
C GLU A 443 19.59 2.65 -25.14
N LYS A 444 18.50 2.55 -25.91
CA LYS A 444 18.30 3.35 -27.13
C LYS A 444 18.30 4.85 -26.87
N ASN A 445 17.67 5.31 -25.79
CA ASN A 445 17.42 6.73 -25.53
C ASN A 445 18.53 7.42 -24.73
N PHE A 446 19.30 6.67 -23.96
CA PHE A 446 20.32 7.18 -23.03
C PHE A 446 21.74 6.66 -23.30
N HIS A 447 21.90 5.73 -24.24
CA HIS A 447 23.20 5.29 -24.78
C HIS A 447 24.15 4.67 -23.74
N PHE A 448 23.59 4.02 -22.71
CA PHE A 448 24.30 3.09 -21.84
C PHE A 448 23.56 1.75 -21.81
N ALA A 449 24.29 0.65 -21.56
CA ALA A 449 23.69 -0.68 -21.46
C ALA A 449 23.19 -0.92 -20.02
N PRO A 450 21.86 -0.95 -19.76
CA PRO A 450 21.36 -1.26 -18.43
C PRO A 450 21.53 -2.75 -18.11
N PRO A 451 21.67 -3.11 -16.82
CA PRO A 451 21.76 -4.50 -16.39
C PRO A 451 20.52 -5.30 -16.82
N ARG A 452 20.72 -6.55 -17.24
CA ARG A 452 19.65 -7.43 -17.73
C ARG A 452 19.14 -8.40 -16.67
N GLU A 453 19.97 -8.75 -15.68
CA GLU A 453 19.59 -9.63 -14.58
C GLU A 453 18.61 -8.95 -13.62
N HIS A 454 17.74 -9.73 -12.99
CA HIS A 454 16.82 -9.23 -11.97
C HIS A 454 17.58 -8.83 -10.70
N GLY A 455 17.12 -7.75 -10.05
CA GLY A 455 17.58 -7.34 -8.74
C GLY A 455 16.76 -7.94 -7.59
N TYR A 456 17.03 -7.45 -6.39
CA TYR A 456 16.30 -7.86 -5.18
C TYR A 456 14.96 -7.14 -5.01
N ASP A 457 13.90 -7.91 -4.71
CA ASP A 457 12.67 -7.38 -4.13
C ASP A 457 12.87 -7.09 -2.63
N VAL A 458 11.85 -6.53 -1.96
CA VAL A 458 11.95 -6.16 -0.54
C VAL A 458 12.37 -7.34 0.36
N VAL A 459 11.84 -8.55 0.16
CA VAL A 459 12.16 -9.69 1.02
C VAL A 459 13.59 -10.15 0.75
N GLU A 460 13.97 -10.26 -0.52
CA GLU A 460 15.32 -10.68 -0.89
C GLU A 460 16.38 -9.64 -0.52
N CYS A 461 16.05 -8.34 -0.55
CA CYS A 461 17.00 -7.29 -0.16
C CYS A 461 17.26 -7.32 1.36
N ILE A 462 16.25 -7.59 2.18
CA ILE A 462 16.41 -7.78 3.63
C ILE A 462 17.31 -8.99 3.89
N LYS A 463 17.08 -10.12 3.21
CA LYS A 463 17.95 -11.30 3.32
C LYS A 463 19.38 -11.02 2.84
N ALA A 464 19.55 -10.27 1.75
CA ALA A 464 20.86 -9.90 1.22
C ALA A 464 21.64 -8.98 2.19
N MET A 465 20.98 -7.98 2.77
CA MET A 465 21.57 -7.13 3.82
C MET A 465 21.92 -7.97 5.06
N HIS A 466 21.01 -8.83 5.51
CA HIS A 466 21.27 -9.72 6.65
C HIS A 466 22.44 -10.69 6.40
N ALA A 467 22.63 -11.15 5.16
CA ALA A 467 23.75 -12.00 4.77
C ALA A 467 25.05 -11.22 4.50
N GLY A 468 25.05 -9.89 4.60
CA GLY A 468 26.20 -9.03 4.28
C GLY A 468 26.53 -8.93 2.79
N LYS A 469 25.62 -9.38 1.92
CA LYS A 469 25.75 -9.28 0.45
C LYS A 469 25.39 -7.88 -0.06
N ALA A 470 24.39 -7.25 0.56
CA ALA A 470 24.10 -5.83 0.36
C ALA A 470 24.72 -5.03 1.50
N LYS A 471 25.44 -3.96 1.17
CA LYS A 471 26.26 -3.13 2.07
C LYS A 471 25.80 -1.68 2.12
N VAL A 472 25.12 -1.19 1.09
CA VAL A 472 24.53 0.16 1.07
C VAL A 472 23.02 0.04 0.87
N PHE A 473 22.26 0.70 1.73
CA PHE A 473 20.81 0.82 1.60
C PHE A 473 20.44 2.29 1.43
N PHE A 474 19.85 2.63 0.29
CA PHE A 474 19.32 3.96 0.01
C PHE A 474 17.81 3.87 -0.14
N ALA A 475 17.07 4.62 0.68
CA ALA A 475 15.62 4.69 0.64
C ALA A 475 15.15 6.05 0.14
N MET A 476 14.46 6.06 -1.01
CA MET A 476 13.66 7.18 -1.48
C MET A 476 12.30 7.16 -0.77
N GLY A 477 12.26 7.79 0.42
CA GLY A 477 11.10 7.78 1.30
C GLY A 477 10.85 6.45 2.02
N GLY A 478 9.81 6.44 2.84
CA GLY A 478 9.31 5.26 3.56
C GLY A 478 9.93 5.05 4.94
N ASN A 479 9.16 4.39 5.80
CA ASN A 479 9.63 3.86 7.09
C ASN A 479 9.88 2.36 6.92
N PHE A 480 10.95 2.01 6.22
CA PHE A 480 11.27 0.65 5.77
C PHE A 480 11.20 -0.37 6.90
N LEU A 481 11.82 -0.11 8.05
CA LEU A 481 11.84 -1.02 9.19
C LEU A 481 10.43 -1.31 9.72
N SER A 482 9.62 -0.28 9.99
CA SER A 482 8.26 -0.50 10.51
C SER A 482 7.34 -1.10 9.44
N ALA A 483 7.62 -0.93 8.15
CA ALA A 483 6.72 -1.40 7.08
C ALA A 483 6.92 -2.86 6.67
N THR A 484 8.12 -3.39 6.89
CA THR A 484 8.56 -4.71 6.42
C THR A 484 8.23 -5.82 7.42
N PRO A 485 8.20 -7.10 6.98
CA PRO A 485 8.02 -8.24 7.88
C PRO A 485 9.25 -8.45 8.78
N ASP A 486 9.06 -9.20 9.85
CA ASP A 486 10.11 -9.65 10.76
C ASP A 486 10.99 -8.49 11.25
N THR A 487 10.40 -7.59 12.04
CA THR A 487 11.02 -6.34 12.48
C THR A 487 12.43 -6.53 13.06
N ARG A 488 12.65 -7.58 13.87
CA ARG A 488 13.98 -7.86 14.46
C ARG A 488 14.98 -8.32 13.40
N PHE A 489 14.59 -9.22 12.50
CA PHE A 489 15.45 -9.64 11.40
C PHE A 489 15.81 -8.48 10.47
N THR A 490 14.83 -7.64 10.13
CA THR A 490 15.05 -6.46 9.29
C THR A 490 15.92 -5.41 9.98
N ALA A 491 15.76 -5.20 11.29
CA ALA A 491 16.64 -4.33 12.06
C ALA A 491 18.09 -4.83 12.03
N GLY A 492 18.31 -6.12 12.27
CA GLY A 492 19.63 -6.74 12.17
C GLY A 492 20.21 -6.70 10.75
N ALA A 493 19.37 -6.72 9.72
CA ALA A 493 19.77 -6.54 8.34
C ALA A 493 20.29 -5.11 8.07
N LEU A 494 19.53 -4.09 8.47
CA LEU A 494 19.94 -2.69 8.33
C LEU A 494 21.25 -2.39 9.05
N GLN A 495 21.45 -2.92 10.26
CA GLN A 495 22.68 -2.74 11.03
C GLN A 495 23.94 -3.34 10.39
N LYS A 496 23.78 -4.31 9.49
CA LYS A 496 24.90 -4.92 8.75
C LYS A 496 25.36 -4.09 7.55
N CYS A 497 24.57 -3.11 7.11
CA CYS A 497 24.97 -2.18 6.07
C CYS A 497 26.11 -1.27 6.55
N ARG A 498 27.05 -0.94 5.67
CA ARG A 498 28.07 0.09 5.90
C ARG A 498 27.43 1.48 5.96
N LEU A 499 26.50 1.74 5.05
CA LEU A 499 25.80 3.02 4.95
C LEU A 499 24.30 2.81 4.73
N THR A 500 23.49 3.49 5.55
CA THR A 500 22.04 3.63 5.35
C THR A 500 21.70 5.09 5.07
N VAL A 501 21.00 5.35 3.97
CA VAL A 501 20.61 6.70 3.54
C VAL A 501 19.10 6.76 3.38
N HIS A 502 18.48 7.80 3.94
CA HIS A 502 17.05 8.01 3.82
C HIS A 502 16.74 9.41 3.30
N VAL A 503 16.07 9.50 2.16
CA VAL A 503 15.40 10.73 1.72
C VAL A 503 14.06 10.80 2.45
N SER A 504 13.82 11.81 3.27
CA SER A 504 12.66 11.83 4.16
C SER A 504 12.20 13.22 4.56
N THR A 505 10.88 13.41 4.64
CA THR A 505 10.28 14.66 5.11
C THR A 505 10.25 14.75 6.64
N LYS A 506 10.19 13.61 7.34
CA LYS A 506 10.01 13.50 8.80
C LYS A 506 10.82 12.36 9.40
N LEU A 507 11.11 12.48 10.70
CA LEU A 507 11.74 11.40 11.46
C LEU A 507 10.82 10.17 11.52
N ASN A 508 11.40 8.98 11.40
CA ASN A 508 10.72 7.70 11.54
C ASN A 508 11.69 6.66 12.11
N ARG A 509 11.19 5.46 12.45
CA ARG A 509 11.98 4.43 13.14
C ARG A 509 13.18 3.92 12.34
N SER A 510 13.13 3.95 11.01
CA SER A 510 14.26 3.55 10.15
C SER A 510 15.46 4.49 10.26
N HIS A 511 15.27 5.72 10.74
CA HIS A 511 16.39 6.63 11.05
C HIS A 511 17.04 6.30 12.40
N LEU A 512 16.41 5.47 13.22
CA LEU A 512 16.89 5.13 14.56
C LEU A 512 17.51 3.73 14.62
N VAL A 513 17.29 2.94 13.57
CA VAL A 513 17.93 1.65 13.33
C VAL A 513 18.66 1.73 12.01
N HIS A 514 19.96 1.96 12.10
CA HIS A 514 20.80 2.34 10.98
C HIS A 514 21.99 1.39 10.80
N GLY A 515 22.69 1.51 9.67
CA GLY A 515 23.96 0.81 9.41
C GLY A 515 25.12 1.34 10.23
N GLN A 516 26.36 1.04 9.84
CA GLN A 516 27.54 1.56 10.54
C GLN A 516 27.58 3.09 10.51
N GLU A 517 27.25 3.69 9.37
CA GLU A 517 27.02 5.12 9.21
C GLU A 517 25.61 5.38 8.65
N ALA A 518 25.07 6.58 8.90
CA ALA A 518 23.72 6.93 8.44
C ALA A 518 23.60 8.37 7.92
N LEU A 519 22.77 8.58 6.90
CA LEU A 519 22.41 9.90 6.38
C LEU A 519 20.90 10.08 6.32
N ILE A 520 20.42 11.26 6.71
CA ILE A 520 19.04 11.70 6.51
C ILE A 520 19.08 12.92 5.59
N LEU A 521 18.48 12.79 4.42
CA LEU A 521 18.42 13.80 3.37
C LEU A 521 17.00 14.40 3.34
N PRO A 522 16.79 15.62 3.86
CA PRO A 522 15.45 16.18 3.92
C PRO A 522 15.00 16.67 2.54
N CYS A 523 13.78 16.33 2.17
CA CYS A 523 13.19 16.71 0.89
C CYS A 523 11.96 17.62 1.03
N LEU A 524 11.61 18.27 -0.08
CA LEU A 524 10.33 18.94 -0.24
C LEU A 524 9.19 17.91 -0.14
N GLY A 525 8.16 18.24 0.65
CA GLY A 525 6.91 17.48 0.70
C GLY A 525 6.00 17.86 -0.47
N ARG A 526 4.92 17.11 -0.69
CA ARG A 526 4.04 17.34 -1.85
C ARG A 526 3.33 18.69 -1.82
N SER A 527 3.11 19.22 -0.62
CA SER A 527 2.52 20.52 -0.37
C SER A 527 3.50 21.70 -0.47
N ASP A 528 4.81 21.47 -0.52
CA ASP A 528 5.82 22.54 -0.59
C ASP A 528 5.99 23.06 -2.03
N LYS A 529 6.18 24.37 -2.17
CA LYS A 529 6.59 24.98 -3.43
C LYS A 529 8.00 24.52 -3.81
N ASP A 530 8.20 24.23 -5.08
CA ASP A 530 9.51 23.95 -5.68
C ASP A 530 9.86 25.13 -6.61
N MET A 531 10.56 26.13 -6.07
CA MET A 531 10.86 27.37 -6.76
C MET A 531 12.22 27.30 -7.48
N ARG A 532 12.23 27.59 -8.79
CA ARG A 532 13.47 27.76 -9.58
C ARG A 532 13.31 28.98 -10.49
N ASN A 533 14.27 29.90 -10.47
CA ASN A 533 14.26 31.11 -11.32
C ASN A 533 12.94 31.92 -11.24
N GLY A 534 12.28 31.93 -10.07
CA GLY A 534 10.99 32.61 -9.87
C GLY A 534 9.75 31.80 -10.27
N GLU A 535 9.92 30.60 -10.85
CA GLU A 535 8.82 29.73 -11.26
C GLU A 535 8.59 28.60 -10.25
N ASN A 536 7.32 28.33 -9.94
CA ASN A 536 6.92 27.18 -9.13
C ASN A 536 6.72 25.96 -10.04
N ARG A 537 7.68 25.05 -9.99
CA ARG A 537 7.69 23.81 -10.77
C ARG A 537 6.65 22.84 -10.24
N PHE A 538 6.34 21.81 -11.02
CA PHE A 538 5.39 20.77 -10.62
C PHE A 538 5.90 19.38 -11.01
N VAL A 539 5.37 18.39 -10.31
CA VAL A 539 5.60 16.97 -10.56
C VAL A 539 4.28 16.31 -10.93
N SER A 540 4.30 15.04 -11.29
CA SER A 540 3.08 14.28 -11.61
C SER A 540 3.04 12.91 -10.97
N CYS A 541 1.82 12.39 -10.81
CA CYS A 541 1.55 11.08 -10.22
C CYS A 541 0.47 10.32 -10.98
N GLU A 542 0.55 8.99 -10.95
CA GLU A 542 -0.44 8.05 -11.46
C GLU A 542 -1.21 7.39 -10.31
N ASN A 543 -2.54 7.55 -10.31
CA ASN A 543 -3.42 6.95 -9.31
C ASN A 543 -3.86 5.50 -9.68
N SER A 544 -4.68 4.87 -8.83
CA SER A 544 -5.11 3.47 -9.00
C SER A 544 -5.87 3.16 -10.30
N MET A 545 -6.45 4.18 -10.95
CA MET A 545 -7.23 4.03 -12.20
C MET A 545 -6.41 4.38 -13.45
N SER A 546 -5.08 4.47 -13.30
CA SER A 546 -4.12 4.82 -14.35
C SER A 546 -4.29 6.25 -14.88
N VAL A 547 -4.69 7.19 -14.02
CA VAL A 547 -4.73 8.63 -14.38
C VAL A 547 -3.46 9.31 -13.91
N VAL A 548 -2.72 9.90 -14.84
CA VAL A 548 -1.55 10.74 -14.59
C VAL A 548 -1.99 12.18 -14.44
N GLN A 549 -1.72 12.80 -13.28
CA GLN A 549 -2.13 14.17 -12.96
C GLN A 549 -0.96 15.01 -12.45
N LEU A 550 -1.02 16.31 -12.72
CA LEU A 550 -0.12 17.31 -12.17
C LEU A 550 -0.37 17.48 -10.67
N SER A 551 0.71 17.65 -9.92
CA SER A 551 0.73 18.02 -8.51
C SER A 551 1.73 19.14 -8.28
N ARG A 552 1.25 20.28 -7.74
CA ARG A 552 2.04 21.49 -7.49
C ARG A 552 1.82 22.02 -6.07
N GLY A 553 2.86 21.96 -5.25
CA GLY A 553 2.79 22.47 -3.88
C GLY A 553 2.61 23.99 -3.83
N VAL A 554 2.02 24.46 -2.72
CA VAL A 554 1.57 25.84 -2.53
C VAL A 554 2.10 26.50 -1.26
N LEU A 555 2.74 25.72 -0.39
CA LEU A 555 3.26 26.17 0.89
C LEU A 555 4.73 26.57 0.77
N GLU A 556 5.15 27.57 1.53
CA GLU A 556 6.59 27.82 1.68
C GLU A 556 7.24 26.63 2.39
N PRO A 557 8.37 26.10 1.91
CA PRO A 557 9.08 25.03 2.59
C PRO A 557 9.46 25.41 4.03
N VAL A 558 9.49 24.44 4.94
CA VAL A 558 9.82 24.70 6.37
C VAL A 558 11.29 25.10 6.61
N SER A 559 12.13 24.94 5.59
CA SER A 559 13.55 25.28 5.59
C SER A 559 14.04 25.56 4.17
N SER A 560 15.02 26.45 4.05
CA SER A 560 15.72 26.74 2.79
C SER A 560 16.74 25.67 2.39
N HIS A 561 17.02 24.70 3.27
CA HIS A 561 17.96 23.60 2.97
C HIS A 561 17.31 22.41 2.28
N LEU A 562 16.00 22.43 2.06
CA LEU A 562 15.28 21.32 1.42
C LEU A 562 15.54 21.30 -0.08
N LEU A 563 15.78 20.12 -0.63
CA LEU A 563 15.84 19.89 -2.07
C LEU A 563 14.64 19.05 -2.53
N SER A 564 14.27 19.18 -3.80
CA SER A 564 13.28 18.29 -4.42
C SER A 564 13.88 16.89 -4.60
N GLU A 565 13.03 15.85 -4.61
CA GLU A 565 13.51 14.49 -4.92
C GLU A 565 14.22 14.40 -6.30
N PRO A 566 13.70 15.01 -7.40
CA PRO A 566 14.43 15.04 -8.68
C PRO A 566 15.84 15.64 -8.57
N GLU A 567 15.99 16.73 -7.82
CA GLU A 567 17.30 17.38 -7.65
C GLU A 567 18.26 16.54 -6.81
N ILE A 568 17.76 15.89 -5.74
CA ILE A 568 18.56 14.94 -4.93
C ILE A 568 19.10 13.82 -5.82
N VAL A 569 18.25 13.22 -6.66
CA VAL A 569 18.68 12.14 -7.57
C VAL A 569 19.72 12.63 -8.57
N CYS A 570 19.51 13.78 -9.21
CA CYS A 570 20.45 14.31 -10.19
C CYS A 570 21.82 14.62 -9.57
N ARG A 571 21.83 15.24 -8.38
CA ARG A 571 23.08 15.56 -7.67
C ARG A 571 23.80 14.30 -7.20
N LEU A 572 23.07 13.31 -6.70
CA LEU A 572 23.61 11.99 -6.34
C LEU A 572 24.22 11.27 -7.56
N ALA A 573 23.54 11.29 -8.69
CA ALA A 573 24.03 10.68 -9.93
C ALA A 573 25.33 11.35 -10.39
N LYS A 574 25.41 12.68 -10.33
CA LYS A 574 26.65 13.43 -10.63
C LYS A 574 27.80 13.07 -9.68
N ALA A 575 27.56 13.01 -8.37
CA ALA A 575 28.58 12.67 -7.38
C ALA A 575 29.07 11.22 -7.52
N THR A 576 28.18 10.31 -7.91
CA THR A 576 28.50 8.88 -8.03
C THR A 576 29.16 8.58 -9.38
N LEU A 577 28.52 8.93 -10.49
CA LEU A 577 28.93 8.56 -11.84
C LEU A 577 30.02 9.48 -12.39
N GLY A 578 30.01 10.76 -12.01
CA GLY A 578 30.94 11.77 -12.49
C GLY A 578 30.98 11.83 -14.02
N THR A 579 32.19 11.82 -14.59
CA THR A 579 32.41 11.86 -16.04
C THR A 579 32.03 10.55 -16.76
N ARG A 580 31.68 9.48 -16.04
CA ARG A 580 31.23 8.22 -16.64
C ARG A 580 29.78 8.29 -17.14
N SER A 581 29.00 9.22 -16.60
CA SER A 581 27.59 9.41 -16.97
C SER A 581 27.43 9.76 -18.45
N LYS A 582 26.47 9.12 -19.11
CA LYS A 582 25.95 9.47 -20.43
C LYS A 582 24.73 10.38 -20.34
N VAL A 583 24.07 10.37 -19.19
CA VAL A 583 22.91 11.22 -18.91
C VAL A 583 23.36 12.62 -18.49
N SER A 584 22.78 13.64 -19.11
CA SER A 584 23.01 15.05 -18.78
C SER A 584 22.13 15.50 -17.62
N TRP A 585 22.50 15.17 -16.39
CA TRP A 585 21.69 15.42 -15.19
C TRP A 585 21.34 16.89 -14.94
N ASP A 586 22.24 17.83 -15.28
CA ASP A 586 22.02 19.26 -15.03
C ASP A 586 20.78 19.81 -15.75
N LYS A 587 20.45 19.27 -16.93
CA LYS A 587 19.26 19.73 -17.68
C LYS A 587 17.97 19.45 -16.91
N TYR A 588 17.91 18.34 -16.16
CA TYR A 588 16.75 17.95 -15.38
C TYR A 588 16.63 18.72 -14.07
N ILE A 589 17.75 19.20 -13.52
CA ILE A 589 17.74 20.12 -12.38
C ILE A 589 17.12 21.46 -12.78
N GLU A 590 17.33 21.92 -14.02
CA GLU A 590 16.75 23.18 -14.48
C GLU A 590 15.29 23.04 -14.91
N ASP A 591 14.95 22.00 -15.69
CA ASP A 591 13.63 21.89 -16.32
C ASP A 591 13.04 20.46 -16.24
N TYR A 592 11.91 20.33 -15.54
CA TYR A 592 11.18 19.07 -15.40
C TYR A 592 10.36 18.69 -16.64
N ASP A 593 10.09 19.61 -17.57
CA ASP A 593 9.49 19.28 -18.86
C ASP A 593 10.41 18.36 -19.68
N LEU A 594 11.73 18.47 -19.49
CA LEU A 594 12.71 17.57 -20.12
C LEU A 594 12.66 16.16 -19.53
N ILE A 595 12.35 16.02 -18.24
CA ILE A 595 12.14 14.69 -17.62
C ILE A 595 10.92 14.03 -18.25
N ARG A 596 9.80 14.76 -18.35
CA ARG A 596 8.56 14.25 -18.96
C ARG A 596 8.72 13.95 -20.45
N THR A 597 9.47 14.75 -21.19
CA THR A 597 9.86 14.46 -22.59
C THR A 597 10.63 13.14 -22.68
N ASP A 598 11.55 12.89 -21.75
CA ASP A 598 12.34 11.67 -21.74
C ASP A 598 11.53 10.44 -21.27
N ILE A 599 10.55 10.61 -20.38
CA ILE A 599 9.55 9.57 -20.06
C ILE A 599 8.73 9.24 -21.32
N GLU A 600 8.19 10.25 -22.01
CA GLU A 600 7.41 10.08 -23.24
C GLU A 600 8.16 9.30 -24.32
N ARG A 601 9.45 9.62 -24.51
CA ARG A 601 10.32 8.96 -25.48
C ARG A 601 10.64 7.50 -25.11
N THR A 602 10.58 7.17 -23.81
CA THR A 602 11.05 5.88 -23.29
C THR A 602 9.91 4.90 -22.98
N ILE A 603 8.74 5.40 -22.57
CA ILE A 603 7.68 4.61 -21.96
C ILE A 603 6.37 4.82 -22.75
N PRO A 604 5.76 3.75 -23.29
CA PRO A 604 4.50 3.85 -24.03
C PRO A 604 3.35 4.45 -23.22
N GLY A 605 2.44 5.15 -23.90
CA GLY A 605 1.23 5.73 -23.31
C GLY A 605 1.35 7.20 -22.88
N PHE A 606 2.57 7.74 -22.87
CA PHE A 606 2.89 9.11 -22.47
C PHE A 606 3.00 10.10 -23.64
N ALA A 607 2.50 9.78 -24.84
CA ALA A 607 2.50 10.73 -25.96
C ALA A 607 1.92 12.09 -25.54
N ASP A 608 2.57 13.19 -25.94
CA ASP A 608 2.24 14.57 -25.60
C ASP A 608 2.17 14.83 -24.09
N TYR A 609 3.11 14.26 -23.30
CA TYR A 609 3.03 14.26 -21.84
C TYR A 609 2.93 15.69 -21.29
N ASN A 610 3.82 16.58 -21.74
CA ASN A 610 3.89 17.96 -21.25
C ASN A 610 2.57 18.73 -21.48
N GLU A 611 1.86 18.46 -22.57
CA GLU A 611 0.56 19.08 -22.84
C GLU A 611 -0.54 18.42 -22.01
N ARG A 612 -0.66 17.09 -22.07
CA ARG A 612 -1.77 16.35 -21.47
C ARG A 612 -1.79 16.42 -19.94
N VAL A 613 -0.63 16.45 -19.28
CA VAL A 613 -0.58 16.53 -17.80
C VAL A 613 -1.09 17.87 -17.26
N ARG A 614 -1.06 18.92 -18.09
CA ARG A 614 -1.54 20.27 -17.75
C ARG A 614 -3.05 20.42 -18.00
N GLN A 615 -3.67 19.47 -18.66
CA GLN A 615 -5.12 19.47 -18.84
C GLN A 615 -5.81 19.25 -17.48
N PRO A 616 -6.97 19.89 -17.23
CA PRO A 616 -7.72 19.66 -16.01
C PRO A 616 -8.09 18.18 -15.84
N GLY A 617 -7.61 17.54 -14.76
CA GLY A 617 -7.80 16.10 -14.54
C GLY A 617 -6.74 15.20 -15.19
N GLY A 618 -5.74 15.78 -15.86
CA GLY A 618 -4.62 15.06 -16.45
C GLY A 618 -5.05 14.13 -17.57
N PHE A 619 -4.51 12.91 -17.62
CA PHE A 619 -4.83 11.95 -18.67
C PHE A 619 -4.76 10.49 -18.21
N TYR A 620 -5.56 9.66 -18.86
CA TYR A 620 -5.50 8.21 -18.68
C TYR A 620 -4.38 7.59 -19.51
N LEU A 621 -3.64 6.65 -18.92
CA LEU A 621 -2.77 5.76 -19.66
C LEU A 621 -3.60 4.67 -20.37
N PRO A 622 -3.11 4.15 -21.51
CA PRO A 622 -3.75 3.03 -22.20
C PRO A 622 -3.92 1.80 -21.30
N ASN A 623 -5.05 1.12 -21.45
CA ASN A 623 -5.37 -0.09 -20.72
C ASN A 623 -6.11 -1.06 -21.66
N CYS A 624 -5.43 -2.12 -22.09
CA CYS A 624 -5.96 -3.11 -23.04
C CYS A 624 -7.25 -3.76 -22.52
N ASN A 625 -7.27 -4.18 -21.25
CA ASN A 625 -8.44 -4.80 -20.62
C ASN A 625 -9.68 -3.89 -20.65
N ARG A 626 -9.50 -2.57 -20.44
CA ARG A 626 -10.57 -1.58 -20.53
C ARG A 626 -11.07 -1.42 -21.96
N ALA A 627 -10.17 -1.52 -22.94
CA ALA A 627 -10.49 -1.48 -24.37
C ALA A 627 -11.05 -2.80 -24.92
N GLY A 628 -11.10 -3.86 -24.11
CA GLY A 628 -11.58 -5.19 -24.52
C GLY A 628 -10.54 -6.04 -25.26
N THR A 629 -9.25 -5.70 -25.17
CA THR A 629 -8.14 -6.49 -25.70
C THR A 629 -7.25 -7.02 -24.57
N PHE A 630 -6.38 -7.99 -24.85
CA PHE A 630 -5.55 -8.64 -23.83
C PHE A 630 -4.12 -8.77 -24.33
N ASP A 631 -3.16 -8.15 -23.64
CA ASP A 631 -1.74 -8.19 -24.03
C ASP A 631 -1.03 -9.45 -23.50
N THR A 632 -1.72 -10.59 -23.53
CA THR A 632 -1.13 -11.90 -23.20
C THR A 632 -0.42 -12.48 -24.42
N PRO A 633 0.46 -13.49 -24.25
CA PRO A 633 1.09 -14.18 -25.38
C PRO A 633 0.09 -14.74 -26.42
N SER A 634 -1.12 -15.11 -26.01
CA SER A 634 -2.17 -15.62 -26.91
C SER A 634 -3.18 -14.56 -27.35
N GLN A 635 -3.02 -13.30 -26.93
CA GLN A 635 -3.95 -12.19 -27.20
C GLN A 635 -5.38 -12.41 -26.67
N LYS A 636 -5.52 -13.32 -25.70
CA LYS A 636 -6.78 -13.69 -25.03
C LYS A 636 -6.61 -13.67 -23.52
N ALA A 637 -7.69 -13.48 -22.77
CA ALA A 637 -7.70 -13.68 -21.33
C ALA A 637 -7.61 -15.18 -20.98
N HIS A 638 -6.95 -15.53 -19.87
CA HIS A 638 -6.71 -16.93 -19.50
C HIS A 638 -7.54 -17.29 -18.28
N PHE A 639 -8.31 -18.37 -18.40
CA PHE A 639 -8.81 -19.08 -17.23
C PHE A 639 -7.65 -19.80 -16.54
N HIS A 640 -7.64 -19.77 -15.21
CA HIS A 640 -6.63 -20.46 -14.40
C HIS A 640 -7.28 -21.51 -13.50
N ILE A 641 -6.53 -22.56 -13.21
CA ILE A 641 -6.94 -23.63 -12.30
C ILE A 641 -6.03 -23.58 -11.08
N ALA A 642 -6.65 -23.56 -9.91
CA ALA A 642 -5.96 -23.64 -8.63
C ALA A 642 -6.90 -24.31 -7.61
N ALA A 643 -6.33 -25.12 -6.72
CA ALA A 643 -7.12 -25.77 -5.68
C ALA A 643 -7.34 -24.84 -4.47
N PRO A 644 -8.51 -24.89 -3.81
CA PRO A 644 -8.71 -24.20 -2.55
C PRO A 644 -7.81 -24.80 -1.47
N GLN A 645 -6.98 -23.98 -0.84
CA GLN A 645 -6.13 -24.43 0.27
C GLN A 645 -6.89 -24.31 1.59
N MET A 646 -6.98 -25.40 2.34
CA MET A 646 -7.52 -25.38 3.71
C MET A 646 -6.37 -25.23 4.70
N GLN A 647 -6.41 -24.18 5.52
CA GLN A 647 -5.47 -24.07 6.63
C GLN A 647 -5.94 -24.97 7.78
N HIS A 648 -5.16 -26.00 8.08
CA HIS A 648 -5.31 -26.77 9.30
C HIS A 648 -4.56 -26.07 10.44
N LEU A 649 -5.24 -25.88 11.56
CA LEU A 649 -4.67 -25.34 12.80
C LEU A 649 -4.55 -26.47 13.81
N ASN A 650 -3.42 -26.52 14.52
CA ASN A 650 -3.26 -27.38 15.67
C ASN A 650 -4.09 -26.86 16.85
N GLU A 651 -4.24 -27.68 17.89
CA GLU A 651 -4.90 -27.28 19.12
C GLU A 651 -4.22 -26.03 19.72
N GLY A 652 -5.04 -25.03 20.10
CA GLY A 652 -4.56 -23.76 20.65
C GLY A 652 -4.13 -22.72 19.61
N GLU A 653 -3.89 -23.09 18.35
CA GLU A 653 -3.48 -22.15 17.30
C GLU A 653 -4.62 -21.24 16.83
N LEU A 654 -4.25 -20.04 16.40
CA LEU A 654 -5.13 -19.01 15.84
C LEU A 654 -4.50 -18.45 14.56
N MET A 655 -5.31 -18.03 13.60
CA MET A 655 -4.85 -17.23 12.47
C MET A 655 -4.95 -15.75 12.82
N MET A 656 -3.90 -14.99 12.59
CA MET A 656 -3.86 -13.55 12.78
C MET A 656 -3.68 -12.81 11.47
N MET A 657 -4.45 -11.74 11.32
CA MET A 657 -4.23 -10.73 10.29
C MET A 657 -3.87 -9.38 10.91
N THR A 658 -2.94 -8.67 10.29
CA THR A 658 -2.64 -7.28 10.67
C THR A 658 -3.59 -6.31 9.95
N ILE A 659 -4.05 -5.27 10.64
CA ILE A 659 -4.97 -4.26 10.10
C ILE A 659 -4.49 -2.84 10.41
N ARG A 660 -5.05 -1.85 9.71
CA ARG A 660 -4.86 -0.43 10.03
C ARG A 660 -5.97 0.06 10.96
N SER A 661 -5.60 0.94 11.88
CA SER A 661 -6.59 1.72 12.64
C SER A 661 -7.14 2.86 11.79
N HIS A 662 -8.24 3.47 12.25
CA HIS A 662 -8.79 4.69 11.65
C HIS A 662 -7.78 5.85 11.60
N ASP A 663 -7.14 6.18 12.73
CA ASP A 663 -6.21 7.31 12.85
C ASP A 663 -4.78 6.94 12.38
N GLN A 664 -4.68 6.29 11.22
CA GLN A 664 -3.41 5.83 10.68
C GLN A 664 -3.43 5.81 9.16
N PHE A 665 -2.29 6.13 8.55
CA PHE A 665 -2.04 5.80 7.14
C PHE A 665 -0.68 5.12 6.98
N ASN A 666 -0.72 3.85 6.55
CA ASN A 666 0.48 3.01 6.50
C ASN A 666 1.19 3.02 7.88
N THR A 667 2.50 3.21 7.96
CA THR A 667 3.25 3.30 9.23
C THR A 667 3.11 4.64 9.94
N THR A 668 2.46 5.64 9.33
CA THR A 668 2.25 6.95 9.93
C THR A 668 1.02 6.89 10.86
N VAL A 669 1.26 6.98 12.16
CA VAL A 669 0.21 6.96 13.18
C VAL A 669 -0.21 8.40 13.48
N TYR A 670 -1.45 8.75 13.14
CA TYR A 670 -2.00 10.08 13.38
C TYR A 670 -2.59 10.24 14.79
N GLY A 671 -2.96 9.13 15.42
CA GLY A 671 -3.58 9.08 16.72
C GLY A 671 -3.72 7.65 17.20
N LEU A 672 -4.00 7.50 18.50
CA LEU A 672 -4.12 6.21 19.17
C LEU A 672 -5.56 5.68 19.19
N ASN A 673 -6.45 6.26 18.38
CA ASN A 673 -7.86 5.87 18.33
C ASN A 673 -8.15 5.05 17.07
N ASP A 674 -9.02 4.06 17.25
CA ASP A 674 -9.83 3.46 16.20
C ASP A 674 -11.30 3.58 16.59
N ARG A 675 -11.85 4.78 16.34
CA ARG A 675 -13.23 5.10 16.71
C ARG A 675 -14.24 4.14 16.09
N TYR A 676 -13.96 3.58 14.92
CA TYR A 676 -14.89 2.66 14.25
C TYR A 676 -15.02 1.34 15.01
N ARG A 677 -13.91 0.85 15.57
CA ARG A 677 -13.87 -0.38 16.36
C ARG A 677 -14.14 -0.16 17.86
N GLY A 678 -14.39 1.09 18.28
CA GLY A 678 -14.60 1.42 19.69
C GLY A 678 -13.33 1.33 20.54
N ILE A 679 -12.15 1.41 19.92
CA ILE A 679 -10.86 1.32 20.61
C ILE A 679 -10.27 2.72 20.71
N HIS A 680 -10.00 3.17 21.93
CA HIS A 680 -9.44 4.49 22.17
C HIS A 680 -8.18 4.40 23.01
N ASN A 681 -7.21 5.25 22.66
CA ASN A 681 -5.98 5.44 23.42
C ASN A 681 -5.17 4.15 23.63
N GLU A 682 -5.22 3.21 22.68
CA GLU A 682 -4.42 1.99 22.69
C GLU A 682 -4.32 1.39 21.28
N ARG A 683 -3.17 0.77 20.99
CA ARG A 683 -2.90 0.06 19.73
C ARG A 683 -2.33 -1.35 19.95
N ARG A 684 -1.83 -1.68 21.14
CA ARG A 684 -1.41 -3.03 21.51
C ARG A 684 -2.63 -3.86 21.93
N VAL A 685 -3.48 -4.19 20.97
CA VAL A 685 -4.69 -5.00 21.18
C VAL A 685 -4.69 -6.23 20.26
N ILE A 686 -5.32 -7.30 20.74
CA ILE A 686 -5.69 -8.47 19.92
C ILE A 686 -7.22 -8.59 19.92
N LEU A 687 -7.81 -8.50 18.73
CA LEU A 687 -9.25 -8.67 18.51
C LEU A 687 -9.55 -10.17 18.41
N MET A 688 -10.43 -10.69 19.26
CA MET A 688 -10.72 -12.12 19.38
C MET A 688 -12.21 -12.44 19.37
N ASN A 689 -12.57 -13.59 18.83
CA ASN A 689 -13.92 -14.13 18.94
C ASN A 689 -14.24 -14.51 20.40
N ALA A 690 -15.48 -14.30 20.83
CA ALA A 690 -15.93 -14.61 22.19
C ALA A 690 -15.75 -16.10 22.58
N LYS A 691 -15.94 -17.03 21.64
CA LYS A 691 -15.75 -18.47 21.90
C LYS A 691 -14.27 -18.82 22.03
N ASP A 692 -13.41 -18.29 21.16
CA ASP A 692 -11.96 -18.51 21.25
C ASP A 692 -11.41 -18.00 22.59
N MET A 693 -11.96 -16.89 23.11
CA MET A 693 -11.66 -16.37 24.44
C MET A 693 -12.14 -17.31 25.54
N GLN A 694 -13.38 -17.80 25.46
CA GLN A 694 -13.94 -18.75 26.44
C GLN A 694 -13.12 -20.05 26.52
N GLU A 695 -12.75 -20.64 25.38
CA GLU A 695 -11.90 -21.83 25.30
C GLU A 695 -10.53 -21.64 25.97
N ARG A 696 -10.02 -20.39 25.97
CA ARG A 696 -8.73 -20.01 26.55
C ARG A 696 -8.83 -19.40 27.94
N ASN A 697 -10.03 -19.36 28.53
CA ASN A 697 -10.31 -18.69 29.81
C ASN A 697 -9.89 -17.21 29.85
N LEU A 698 -9.95 -16.51 28.71
CA LEU A 698 -9.60 -15.10 28.57
C LEU A 698 -10.84 -14.20 28.72
N LYS A 699 -10.62 -13.00 29.24
CA LYS A 699 -11.62 -11.93 29.36
C LYS A 699 -11.11 -10.65 28.70
N ASN A 700 -12.05 -9.75 28.38
CA ASN A 700 -11.70 -8.40 27.95
C ASN A 700 -10.77 -7.72 28.96
N GLY A 701 -9.66 -7.15 28.47
CA GLY A 701 -8.66 -6.48 29.31
C GLY A 701 -7.51 -7.36 29.79
N ASP A 702 -7.60 -8.69 29.64
CA ASP A 702 -6.47 -9.58 29.97
C ASP A 702 -5.27 -9.27 29.07
N LEU A 703 -4.07 -9.46 29.62
CA LEU A 703 -2.81 -9.25 28.90
C LEU A 703 -2.24 -10.58 28.42
N VAL A 704 -1.86 -10.63 27.14
CA VAL A 704 -1.28 -11.81 26.51
C VAL A 704 -0.02 -11.48 25.73
N ASP A 705 0.85 -12.47 25.59
CA ASP A 705 1.95 -12.50 24.64
C ASP A 705 1.55 -13.34 23.43
N LEU A 706 1.88 -12.86 22.24
CA LEU A 706 1.58 -13.53 20.98
C LEU A 706 2.84 -14.22 20.48
N HIS A 707 2.75 -15.53 20.28
CA HIS A 707 3.87 -16.35 19.82
C HIS A 707 3.61 -16.85 18.40
N ASN A 708 4.53 -16.60 17.49
CA ASN A 708 4.59 -17.27 16.19
C ASN A 708 5.77 -18.25 16.18
N ARG A 709 5.52 -19.50 15.79
CA ARG A 709 6.57 -20.49 15.53
C ARG A 709 6.49 -20.89 14.07
N TYR A 710 7.52 -20.52 13.30
CA TYR A 710 7.58 -20.76 11.87
C TYR A 710 9.01 -21.06 11.45
N ASP A 711 9.20 -22.09 10.63
CA ASP A 711 10.51 -22.59 10.20
C ASP A 711 11.52 -22.82 11.35
N GLY A 712 11.04 -23.31 12.49
CA GLY A 712 11.85 -23.57 13.68
C GLY A 712 12.31 -22.32 14.43
N VAL A 713 11.83 -21.12 14.06
CA VAL A 713 12.10 -19.86 14.74
C VAL A 713 10.87 -19.40 15.51
N GLU A 714 11.06 -19.09 16.79
CA GLU A 714 10.04 -18.47 17.63
C GLU A 714 10.18 -16.93 17.62
N ARG A 715 9.06 -16.26 17.36
CA ARG A 715 8.88 -14.81 17.42
C ARG A 715 7.82 -14.50 18.45
N VAL A 716 8.05 -13.47 19.26
CA VAL A 716 7.12 -13.07 20.32
C VAL A 716 6.86 -11.58 20.23
N ALA A 717 5.58 -11.20 20.31
CA ALA A 717 5.14 -9.83 20.51
C ALA A 717 4.46 -9.75 21.87
N HIS A 718 5.08 -9.03 22.81
CA HIS A 718 4.66 -9.04 24.20
C HIS A 718 3.54 -8.05 24.48
N LYS A 719 2.76 -8.35 25.52
CA LYS A 719 1.90 -7.40 26.24
C LYS A 719 0.86 -6.72 25.34
N PHE A 720 -0.11 -7.52 24.89
CA PHE A 720 -1.29 -7.06 24.16
C PHE A 720 -2.55 -7.27 24.99
N VAL A 721 -3.47 -6.31 24.87
CA VAL A 721 -4.77 -6.34 25.56
C VAL A 721 -5.77 -7.15 24.74
N VAL A 722 -6.41 -8.15 25.35
CA VAL A 722 -7.49 -8.92 24.73
C VAL A 722 -8.75 -8.08 24.60
N VAL A 723 -9.31 -8.03 23.40
CA VAL A 723 -10.55 -7.31 23.07
C VAL A 723 -11.48 -8.25 22.29
N GLU A 724 -12.65 -8.53 22.85
CA GLU A 724 -13.72 -9.26 22.19
C GLU A 724 -14.21 -8.48 20.97
N TYR A 725 -14.29 -9.14 19.82
CA TYR A 725 -14.70 -8.54 18.57
C TYR A 725 -15.44 -9.56 17.67
N PRO A 726 -16.40 -9.12 16.82
CA PRO A 726 -17.08 -10.00 15.87
C PRO A 726 -16.16 -10.38 14.71
N ILE A 727 -15.25 -11.32 14.96
CA ILE A 727 -14.36 -11.97 13.99
C ILE A 727 -14.68 -13.48 13.95
N PRO A 728 -14.48 -14.20 12.82
CA PRO A 728 -14.68 -15.64 12.77
C PRO A 728 -13.88 -16.39 13.84
N GLU A 729 -14.41 -17.54 14.28
CA GLU A 729 -13.71 -18.45 15.19
C GLU A 729 -12.33 -18.84 14.63
N GLN A 730 -11.35 -18.98 15.52
CA GLN A 730 -9.93 -19.19 15.26
C GLN A 730 -9.24 -18.08 14.45
N CYS A 731 -9.89 -16.92 14.27
CA CYS A 731 -9.30 -15.75 13.64
C CYS A 731 -9.12 -14.61 14.64
N THR A 732 -8.01 -13.89 14.49
CA THR A 732 -7.67 -12.73 15.31
C THR A 732 -7.18 -11.59 14.43
N ALA A 733 -7.24 -10.37 14.95
CA ALA A 733 -6.70 -9.20 14.27
C ALA A 733 -5.92 -8.30 15.23
N THR A 734 -4.84 -7.71 14.73
CA THR A 734 -3.95 -6.81 15.48
C THR A 734 -3.62 -5.58 14.64
N TYR A 735 -3.22 -4.48 15.28
CA TYR A 735 -2.77 -3.31 14.52
C TYR A 735 -1.35 -3.50 13.96
N PHE A 736 -1.18 -3.02 12.74
CA PHE A 736 0.12 -2.80 12.09
C PHE A 736 0.67 -1.43 12.51
N PRO A 737 1.99 -1.25 12.76
CA PRO A 737 3.06 -2.23 12.59
C PRO A 737 3.43 -3.02 13.86
N GLU A 738 2.69 -2.86 14.97
CA GLU A 738 3.04 -3.39 16.30
C GLU A 738 3.28 -4.91 16.35
N THR A 739 2.79 -5.65 15.36
CA THR A 739 2.91 -7.11 15.27
C THR A 739 3.69 -7.60 14.05
N ASN A 740 4.38 -6.71 13.33
CA ASN A 740 5.22 -7.12 12.18
C ASN A 740 6.38 -8.02 12.58
N VAL A 741 6.83 -7.95 13.83
CA VAL A 741 7.81 -8.89 14.41
C VAL A 741 7.33 -10.35 14.32
N LEU A 742 6.03 -10.60 14.25
CA LEU A 742 5.46 -11.95 14.14
C LEU A 742 5.37 -12.45 12.70
N VAL A 743 5.51 -11.59 11.69
CA VAL A 743 5.40 -11.97 10.28
C VAL A 743 6.74 -12.56 9.83
N PRO A 744 6.86 -13.87 9.58
CA PRO A 744 8.15 -14.46 9.25
C PRO A 744 8.68 -13.95 7.91
N ILE A 745 9.98 -13.66 7.84
CA ILE A 745 10.62 -13.21 6.59
C ILE A 745 10.54 -14.24 5.45
N THR A 746 10.35 -15.53 5.77
CA THR A 746 10.20 -16.62 4.82
C THR A 746 8.75 -16.92 4.45
N SER A 747 7.77 -16.33 5.14
CA SER A 747 6.36 -16.54 4.85
C SER A 747 5.87 -15.53 3.82
N VAL A 748 5.82 -15.98 2.57
CA VAL A 748 5.55 -15.15 1.39
C VAL A 748 4.50 -15.78 0.47
N ALA A 749 3.84 -14.93 -0.31
CA ALA A 749 2.96 -15.32 -1.40
C ALA A 749 3.74 -16.05 -2.49
N GLU A 750 3.20 -17.17 -2.94
CA GLU A 750 3.75 -17.93 -4.06
C GLU A 750 3.73 -17.06 -5.33
N LYS A 751 4.82 -17.11 -6.11
CA LYS A 751 5.08 -16.33 -7.35
C LYS A 751 5.43 -14.84 -7.14
N SER A 752 4.74 -14.13 -6.26
CA SER A 752 4.94 -12.67 -6.07
C SER A 752 5.92 -12.30 -4.96
N ASN A 753 6.27 -13.23 -4.07
CA ASN A 753 7.15 -13.00 -2.91
C ASN A 753 6.62 -11.94 -1.90
N THR A 754 5.33 -11.60 -1.95
CA THR A 754 4.70 -10.64 -1.00
C THR A 754 4.58 -11.26 0.40
N PRO A 755 5.01 -10.59 1.48
CA PRO A 755 4.88 -11.12 2.84
C PRO A 755 3.43 -11.42 3.25
N THR A 756 3.22 -12.51 4.00
CA THR A 756 1.86 -12.98 4.35
C THR A 756 1.28 -12.29 5.61
N SER A 757 1.32 -10.96 5.67
CA SER A 757 0.90 -10.18 6.85
C SER A 757 -0.59 -10.30 7.21
N LYS A 758 -1.41 -11.01 6.42
CA LYS A 758 -2.83 -11.26 6.69
C LYS A 758 -3.11 -12.70 7.11
N MET A 759 -2.08 -13.53 7.23
CA MET A 759 -2.20 -14.90 7.70
C MET A 759 -0.90 -15.31 8.40
N VAL A 760 -0.88 -15.10 9.71
CA VAL A 760 0.20 -15.54 10.60
C VAL A 760 -0.40 -16.49 11.63
N ILE A 761 0.18 -17.68 11.77
CA ILE A 761 -0.27 -18.65 12.77
C ILE A 761 0.32 -18.29 14.13
N LEU A 762 -0.53 -18.17 15.15
CA LEU A 762 -0.12 -17.79 16.50
C LEU A 762 -0.61 -18.78 17.56
N THR A 763 0.06 -18.75 18.70
CA THR A 763 -0.48 -19.19 20.00
C THR A 763 -0.40 -18.03 21.00
N LEU A 764 -1.19 -18.09 22.07
CA LEU A 764 -1.25 -17.05 23.09
C LEU A 764 -0.81 -17.63 24.44
N THR A 765 -0.10 -16.83 25.22
CA THR A 765 0.16 -17.11 26.64
C THR A 765 -0.23 -15.91 27.48
N PRO A 766 -0.70 -16.09 28.74
CA PRO A 766 -0.89 -14.97 29.64
C PRO A 766 0.43 -14.20 29.83
N HIS A 767 0.39 -12.88 29.71
CA HIS A 767 1.58 -12.06 29.93
C HIS A 767 2.00 -12.14 31.40
N GLN A 768 3.19 -12.68 31.66
CA GLN A 768 3.81 -12.60 32.97
C GLN A 768 4.73 -11.39 32.99
N GLY A 769 4.44 -10.42 33.86
CA GLY A 769 5.34 -9.29 34.05
C GLY A 769 6.72 -9.78 34.45
N LEU A 770 7.77 -9.13 33.97
CA LEU A 770 9.07 -9.21 34.65
C LEU A 770 8.85 -8.56 36.03
N GLU A 771 8.98 -9.34 37.10
CA GLU A 771 8.99 -8.83 38.49
C GLU A 771 10.08 -7.76 38.68
#